data_AF-A0A9W9ZZS4-F1
#
_entry.id   AF-A0A9W9ZZS4-F1
#
_cell.length_a   1.000
_cell.length_b   1.000
_cell.length_c   1.000
_cell.angle_alpha   90.00
_cell.angle_beta   90.00
_cell.angle_gamma   90.00
#
_symmetry.space_group_name_H-M   'P 1'
#
loop_
_entity.id
_entity.type
_entity.pdbx_description
1 polymer ?
#
loop_
_entity_poly.entity_id
_entity_poly.type
_entity_poly.pdbx_seq_one_letter_code
_entity_poly.pdbx_strand_id
1 'polypeptide(L)'
;MRSLGVFTIGTFFLALVSLGVKPTSGIEGKLELQNFQRSHNDSISDLIFLLDSSGSLWYYDPVSHKSKIGFDDEKAFVNSLLSFIRISMPATRVSVAVFGTDATLDINYVSNPNVQNHKCNFKKSFGGLKFRSGLTNMHDAFQYAYDIIFGTLSGGKRPNKLAKTAVFVLTDGMWNRGGDPYPIAKQLKDEDIEIFSIGVTNGVNMGVMRQLATDNSHAFHYNDFTQFRELANYLRGDPYERDWELGQPKSLCGSCDNMAECACGLLSGEYKCSCPKGYYGSGYISDCHECPISTYKDFTGYAKSCIPCPANSRHSRKGSISRGDCKCLEGYEGNPAGYVECTIRSCDQFPVPPHGILKGGTCNREYQSTCELICVTGYELSGNGRRTCVINDLGIAAWSGSDVQCNKIVCPLIEVTNANPPTGTCTKPDLSYLTTCTFKCWSGYILQGNPVRQCQQDKTWSGTINTCEPVMCPKLNSISLSQVTPPECVTQESRFDTRCVFECPKGYLFKGTIDKSTLRFCQKDGTWTGEHKPCADSEPPVITCPKNIRANNSLHQPHAVITWVEPAHSDNSIGIDPLAEVTVTSSYKSGQKFLIGTYTVQYTVMDKAGLTDRCSFTVEVIDNEAPYYTSCPQDILVEVTQSSARVNWDRPEFLDNSNKTPIVTSNKSPGETFYIGEVFVNYVSNDQSGNVNDSCAFKVHLKAKACPSYAPPINGALACYATGGSNKVCSVSCNEKFDFAFSPAFSYICATGTWGAIPPSPRPMPWPDCSVRYTPGMARMAMIPQFFYYSGDCNSKEAQDQIKQNFIDLLNQAFLPGDICRNDADCNIGNVVVYCGATDAAKRRRRRSVREVSIKVDYVAQEKPSAGSQRPQTVSQLEQMLDNDARPLLDAQAKAIDWSPLRSSTDLEYDSYSITTAEAYCSDAGAVVGKCDSLETDCDGLSKPHSLCQCNQASGSIEKCIRCPAGTYYDSLQEKCIRCSPGTYQNQEGRFECYDCPEGTWTLGDDSKNFTSCRAKCIPGYVSPSGLAKCYPCSNGTYASGLMNTNCTTCPVGTTTILPAAGGREECGMKCAPGTYSGNGVEPCIPCAKGSYQVAIGALACIECTAQKSTYGPGADAADMCVGKMDQLDRAVFSASRMRHCREYEQLFLNFSLNCI
;
A
#
# COMPACT_ATOMS: atom_id res chain seq x y z
N MET A 1 -39.53 -29.85 12.81
CA MET A 1 -40.62 -30.38 11.98
C MET A 1 -41.77 -29.37 11.98
N ARG A 2 -42.32 -29.01 10.81
CA ARG A 2 -43.63 -28.31 10.59
C ARG A 2 -43.84 -26.93 11.28
N SER A 3 -44.62 -25.99 10.76
CA SER A 3 -45.02 -25.62 9.38
C SER A 3 -45.73 -24.24 9.42
N LEU A 4 -45.76 -23.54 8.28
CA LEU A 4 -46.79 -22.58 7.78
C LEU A 4 -47.99 -22.30 8.72
N GLY A 5 -48.47 -21.07 8.98
CA GLY A 5 -48.45 -19.82 8.18
C GLY A 5 -49.86 -19.49 7.65
N VAL A 6 -50.33 -18.22 7.68
CA VAL A 6 -51.50 -17.66 6.92
C VAL A 6 -51.57 -16.12 7.07
N PHE A 7 -52.13 -15.43 6.06
CA PHE A 7 -52.20 -13.97 5.86
C PHE A 7 -53.55 -13.33 6.27
N THR A 8 -53.58 -11.99 6.50
CA THR A 8 -54.34 -10.92 5.76
C THR A 8 -54.68 -9.69 6.66
N ILE A 9 -54.25 -8.45 6.32
CA ILE A 9 -54.96 -7.32 5.63
C ILE A 9 -56.14 -6.71 6.45
N GLY A 10 -56.28 -5.39 6.67
CA GLY A 10 -55.39 -4.25 6.36
C GLY A 10 -55.99 -2.84 6.65
N THR A 11 -55.11 -1.83 6.51
CA THR A 11 -55.30 -0.45 5.96
C THR A 11 -56.19 0.62 6.63
N PHE A 12 -55.61 1.84 6.82
CA PHE A 12 -56.12 3.22 6.55
C PHE A 12 -54.99 4.19 7.04
N PHE A 13 -54.50 5.25 6.38
CA PHE A 13 -54.71 5.80 5.03
C PHE A 13 -53.51 6.67 4.57
N LEU A 14 -53.33 6.77 3.24
CA LEU A 14 -52.65 7.77 2.37
C LEU A 14 -52.04 9.07 2.97
N ALA A 15 -51.00 9.69 2.43
CA ALA A 15 -50.22 9.53 1.17
C ALA A 15 -48.77 10.09 1.37
N LEU A 16 -47.83 10.21 0.43
CA LEU A 16 -47.76 10.00 -1.04
C LEU A 16 -46.43 9.30 -1.38
N VAL A 17 -46.41 8.40 -2.37
CA VAL A 17 -45.19 7.94 -3.07
C VAL A 17 -45.52 7.68 -4.54
N SER A 18 -45.00 8.53 -5.43
CA SER A 18 -44.83 8.19 -6.84
C SER A 18 -43.81 9.10 -7.51
N LEU A 19 -42.86 8.48 -8.22
CA LEU A 19 -42.00 8.97 -9.31
C LEU A 19 -40.49 8.96 -9.02
N GLY A 20 -39.79 8.11 -9.78
CA GLY A 20 -38.46 8.45 -10.31
C GLY A 20 -37.23 8.07 -9.49
N VAL A 21 -37.02 6.78 -9.21
CA VAL A 21 -35.62 6.29 -9.11
C VAL A 21 -35.03 6.34 -10.52
N LYS A 22 -34.20 7.35 -10.81
CA LYS A 22 -33.36 7.36 -12.00
C LYS A 22 -32.02 6.67 -11.70
N PRO A 23 -31.58 5.71 -12.52
CA PRO A 23 -30.19 5.22 -12.53
C PRO A 23 -29.29 6.14 -13.38
N THR A 24 -28.05 5.67 -13.62
CA THR A 24 -26.95 6.26 -14.43
C THR A 24 -26.11 7.34 -13.72
N SER A 25 -24.79 7.45 -13.92
CA SER A 25 -23.97 7.17 -15.12
C SER A 25 -23.59 5.71 -15.39
N GLY A 26 -24.41 5.05 -16.22
CA GLY A 26 -24.08 3.83 -16.94
C GLY A 26 -24.52 4.02 -18.38
N ILE A 27 -23.82 3.39 -19.33
CA ILE A 27 -24.19 3.42 -20.76
C ILE A 27 -25.59 2.81 -20.92
N GLU A 28 -26.51 3.54 -21.55
CA GLU A 28 -27.91 3.11 -21.75
C GLU A 28 -27.96 1.81 -22.59
N GLY A 29 -28.82 0.86 -22.23
CA GLY A 29 -28.93 -0.45 -22.89
C GLY A 29 -27.79 -1.44 -22.65
N LYS A 30 -26.80 -1.10 -21.81
CA LYS A 30 -25.64 -1.97 -21.56
C LYS A 30 -26.01 -3.32 -20.94
N LEU A 31 -26.99 -3.38 -20.05
CA LEU A 31 -27.38 -4.63 -19.38
C LEU A 31 -28.18 -5.53 -20.32
N GLU A 32 -29.03 -4.92 -21.12
CA GLU A 32 -29.97 -5.56 -22.04
C GLU A 32 -29.20 -6.16 -23.23
N LEU A 33 -28.27 -5.40 -23.83
CA LEU A 33 -27.35 -5.92 -24.84
C LEU A 33 -26.41 -7.03 -24.30
N GLN A 34 -26.01 -6.97 -23.02
CA GLN A 34 -25.26 -8.05 -22.37
C GLN A 34 -26.11 -9.31 -22.11
N ASN A 35 -27.40 -9.15 -21.84
CA ASN A 35 -28.34 -10.26 -21.66
C ASN A 35 -28.70 -10.89 -23.00
N PHE A 36 -28.90 -10.07 -24.04
CA PHE A 36 -29.00 -10.51 -25.43
C PHE A 36 -27.76 -11.32 -25.85
N GLN A 37 -26.54 -10.78 -25.65
CA GLN A 37 -25.30 -11.50 -25.94
C GLN A 37 -25.26 -12.86 -25.21
N ARG A 38 -25.43 -12.86 -23.87
CA ARG A 38 -25.40 -14.10 -23.06
C ARG A 38 -26.43 -15.14 -23.48
N SER A 39 -27.58 -14.70 -23.99
CA SER A 39 -28.67 -15.57 -24.40
C SER A 39 -28.59 -16.06 -25.85
N HIS A 40 -27.73 -15.44 -26.69
CA HIS A 40 -27.58 -15.74 -28.13
C HIS A 40 -26.17 -16.24 -28.55
N ASN A 41 -25.14 -16.10 -27.71
CA ASN A 41 -23.72 -16.42 -28.04
C ASN A 41 -23.47 -17.89 -28.44
N ASP A 42 -24.27 -18.83 -27.93
CA ASP A 42 -24.15 -20.27 -28.19
C ASP A 42 -25.50 -20.93 -28.61
N SER A 43 -26.46 -20.15 -29.11
CA SER A 43 -27.76 -20.68 -29.59
C SER A 43 -27.98 -20.52 -31.09
N ILE A 44 -28.74 -21.46 -31.66
CA ILE A 44 -29.34 -21.35 -32.99
C ILE A 44 -30.19 -20.07 -33.00
N SER A 45 -29.84 -19.11 -33.86
CA SER A 45 -30.46 -17.78 -33.86
C SER A 45 -30.60 -17.20 -35.27
N ASP A 46 -31.61 -16.36 -35.49
CA ASP A 46 -31.86 -15.62 -36.72
C ASP A 46 -31.94 -14.12 -36.40
N LEU A 47 -30.99 -13.31 -36.86
CA LEU A 47 -30.94 -11.86 -36.60
C LEU A 47 -31.26 -11.07 -37.87
N ILE A 48 -32.06 -10.02 -37.73
CA ILE A 48 -32.46 -9.15 -38.83
C ILE A 48 -32.10 -7.72 -38.46
N PHE A 49 -31.24 -7.08 -39.25
CA PHE A 49 -30.89 -5.66 -39.10
C PHE A 49 -31.65 -4.83 -40.13
N LEU A 50 -32.37 -3.82 -39.65
CA LEU A 50 -32.96 -2.76 -40.46
C LEU A 50 -32.05 -1.54 -40.27
N LEU A 51 -31.37 -1.12 -41.34
CA LEU A 51 -30.42 0.01 -41.31
C LEU A 51 -30.96 1.18 -42.12
N ASP A 52 -30.99 2.34 -41.48
CA ASP A 52 -31.45 3.57 -42.10
C ASP A 52 -30.32 4.16 -42.96
N SER A 53 -30.65 4.50 -44.19
CA SER A 53 -29.74 5.13 -45.15
C SER A 53 -30.37 6.37 -45.78
N SER A 54 -31.42 6.91 -45.16
CA SER A 54 -32.16 8.09 -45.59
C SER A 54 -31.38 9.38 -45.37
N GLY A 55 -31.91 10.48 -45.90
CA GLY A 55 -31.32 11.81 -45.80
C GLY A 55 -31.38 12.42 -44.39
N SER A 56 -32.04 11.79 -43.42
CA SER A 56 -32.18 12.33 -42.07
C SER A 56 -30.99 12.07 -41.15
N LEU A 57 -30.19 11.02 -41.44
CA LEU A 57 -28.92 10.73 -40.73
C LEU A 57 -27.77 11.71 -41.01
N TRP A 58 -28.03 12.84 -41.69
CA TRP A 58 -27.04 13.90 -41.91
C TRP A 58 -26.95 14.83 -40.71
N TYR A 59 -25.77 14.95 -40.12
CA TYR A 59 -25.53 15.86 -38.99
C TYR A 59 -24.24 16.65 -39.15
N TYR A 60 -24.15 17.81 -38.48
CA TYR A 60 -22.97 18.66 -38.49
C TYR A 60 -22.05 18.32 -37.31
N ASP A 61 -20.78 18.03 -37.57
CA ASP A 61 -19.78 17.78 -36.53
C ASP A 61 -19.05 19.09 -36.17
N PRO A 62 -19.25 19.64 -34.95
CA PRO A 62 -18.62 20.89 -34.54
C PRO A 62 -17.11 20.75 -34.29
N VAL A 63 -16.58 19.55 -34.08
CA VAL A 63 -15.14 19.32 -33.84
C VAL A 63 -14.35 19.28 -35.14
N SER A 64 -14.92 18.69 -36.21
CA SER A 64 -14.27 18.64 -37.53
C SER A 64 -14.78 19.68 -38.54
N HIS A 65 -15.79 20.48 -38.16
CA HIS A 65 -16.45 21.50 -38.99
C HIS A 65 -16.99 20.96 -40.33
N LYS A 66 -17.34 19.68 -40.38
CA LYS A 66 -17.83 18.97 -41.57
C LYS A 66 -19.17 18.30 -41.29
N SER A 67 -20.03 18.26 -42.31
CA SER A 67 -21.22 17.41 -42.29
C SER A 67 -20.79 15.94 -42.39
N LYS A 68 -21.31 15.09 -41.50
CA LYS A 68 -21.09 13.64 -41.45
C LYS A 68 -22.40 12.90 -41.71
N ILE A 69 -22.27 11.63 -42.07
CA ILE A 69 -23.37 10.73 -42.42
C ILE A 69 -23.40 9.61 -41.38
N GLY A 70 -24.46 9.52 -40.58
CA GLY A 70 -24.60 8.52 -39.51
C GLY A 70 -24.62 7.06 -39.98
N PHE A 71 -24.75 6.80 -41.29
CA PHE A 71 -24.77 5.45 -41.84
C PHE A 71 -23.45 4.66 -41.65
N ASP A 72 -22.29 5.32 -41.72
CA ASP A 72 -21.02 4.65 -41.43
C ASP A 72 -20.90 4.30 -39.93
N ASP A 73 -21.54 5.09 -39.08
CA ASP A 73 -21.62 4.85 -37.64
C ASP A 73 -22.58 3.69 -37.31
N GLU A 74 -23.73 3.59 -37.99
CA GLU A 74 -24.60 2.41 -37.94
C GLU A 74 -23.87 1.12 -38.40
N LYS A 75 -23.08 1.21 -39.47
CA LYS A 75 -22.23 0.09 -39.92
C LYS A 75 -21.16 -0.27 -38.89
N ALA A 76 -20.62 0.71 -38.15
CA ALA A 76 -19.71 0.42 -37.04
C ALA A 76 -20.43 -0.34 -35.91
N PHE A 77 -21.67 0.05 -35.57
CA PHE A 77 -22.51 -0.64 -34.58
C PHE A 77 -22.71 -2.12 -34.91
N VAL A 78 -23.19 -2.43 -36.10
CA VAL A 78 -23.48 -3.82 -36.50
C VAL A 78 -22.20 -4.66 -36.54
N ASN A 79 -21.09 -4.12 -37.04
CA ASN A 79 -19.80 -4.82 -37.03
C ASN A 79 -19.32 -5.14 -35.60
N SER A 80 -19.49 -4.20 -34.67
CA SER A 80 -19.16 -4.36 -33.25
C SER A 80 -20.00 -5.45 -32.59
N LEU A 81 -21.34 -5.33 -32.64
CA LEU A 81 -22.26 -6.28 -32.01
C LEU A 81 -22.04 -7.69 -32.54
N LEU A 82 -21.90 -7.82 -33.86
CA LEU A 82 -21.68 -9.13 -34.49
C LEU A 82 -20.27 -9.68 -34.27
N SER A 83 -19.29 -8.92 -33.77
CA SER A 83 -17.94 -9.44 -33.50
C SER A 83 -17.89 -10.47 -32.35
N PHE A 84 -19.01 -10.63 -31.63
CA PHE A 84 -19.21 -11.63 -30.57
C PHE A 84 -20.23 -12.72 -30.93
N ILE A 85 -20.71 -12.75 -32.18
CA ILE A 85 -21.78 -13.65 -32.62
C ILE A 85 -21.28 -14.47 -33.81
N ARG A 86 -21.37 -15.80 -33.68
CA ARG A 86 -20.89 -16.74 -34.71
C ARG A 86 -21.88 -16.78 -35.88
N ILE A 87 -21.47 -16.23 -37.03
CA ILE A 87 -22.32 -16.19 -38.23
C ILE A 87 -22.01 -17.37 -39.14
N SER A 88 -22.89 -18.35 -39.17
CA SER A 88 -22.82 -19.52 -40.06
C SER A 88 -24.20 -20.16 -40.23
N MET A 89 -24.34 -21.04 -41.22
CA MET A 89 -25.60 -21.76 -41.44
C MET A 89 -26.08 -22.53 -40.18
N PRO A 90 -25.27 -23.31 -39.44
CA PRO A 90 -25.72 -24.00 -38.23
C PRO A 90 -25.90 -23.10 -37.00
N ALA A 91 -25.15 -22.00 -36.86
CA ALA A 91 -25.20 -21.12 -35.68
C ALA A 91 -26.18 -19.95 -35.89
N THR A 92 -25.69 -18.70 -35.90
CA THR A 92 -26.52 -17.52 -36.15
C THR A 92 -26.54 -17.15 -37.63
N ARG A 93 -27.73 -16.87 -38.18
CA ARG A 93 -27.91 -16.34 -39.54
C ARG A 93 -28.30 -14.88 -39.47
N VAL A 94 -27.77 -14.05 -40.37
CA VAL A 94 -27.97 -12.59 -40.34
C VAL A 94 -28.49 -12.08 -41.67
N SER A 95 -29.65 -11.43 -41.65
CA SER A 95 -30.16 -10.64 -42.77
C SER A 95 -30.03 -9.15 -42.47
N VAL A 96 -29.78 -8.34 -43.50
CA VAL A 96 -29.67 -6.88 -43.41
C VAL A 96 -30.53 -6.28 -44.52
N ALA A 97 -31.57 -5.53 -44.12
CA ALA A 97 -32.33 -4.69 -45.01
C ALA A 97 -31.89 -3.24 -44.82
N VAL A 98 -31.47 -2.60 -45.91
CA VAL A 98 -31.09 -1.18 -45.92
C VAL A 98 -32.28 -0.39 -46.47
N PHE A 99 -32.80 0.55 -45.69
CA PHE A 99 -33.97 1.34 -46.04
C PHE A 99 -33.67 2.83 -46.17
N GLY A 100 -34.50 3.51 -46.94
CA GLY A 100 -34.41 4.93 -47.24
C GLY A 100 -35.70 5.32 -47.93
N THR A 101 -35.59 5.88 -49.14
CA THR A 101 -36.78 6.14 -49.98
C THR A 101 -37.55 4.84 -50.26
N ASP A 102 -36.81 3.78 -50.54
CA ASP A 102 -37.29 2.41 -50.71
C ASP A 102 -36.44 1.50 -49.81
N ALA A 103 -37.00 0.37 -49.35
CA ALA A 103 -36.25 -0.64 -48.62
C ALA A 103 -35.77 -1.76 -49.55
N THR A 104 -34.56 -2.28 -49.31
CA THR A 104 -34.08 -3.49 -50.00
C THR A 104 -33.37 -4.44 -49.05
N LEU A 105 -33.49 -5.74 -49.32
CA LEU A 105 -32.83 -6.80 -48.57
C LEU A 105 -31.44 -7.10 -49.15
N ASP A 106 -30.43 -6.32 -48.74
CA ASP A 106 -29.05 -6.39 -49.27
C ASP A 106 -28.29 -7.66 -48.85
N ILE A 107 -28.55 -8.17 -47.64
CA ILE A 107 -27.99 -9.42 -47.14
C ILE A 107 -29.14 -10.30 -46.67
N ASN A 108 -29.22 -11.53 -47.17
CA ASN A 108 -30.35 -12.43 -46.91
C ASN A 108 -29.92 -13.83 -46.46
N TYR A 109 -29.26 -13.95 -45.30
CA TYR A 109 -28.79 -15.27 -44.85
C TYR A 109 -29.88 -16.07 -44.11
N VAL A 110 -30.95 -15.42 -43.63
CA VAL A 110 -32.06 -16.07 -42.93
C VAL A 110 -33.01 -16.78 -43.91
N SER A 111 -33.48 -16.09 -44.98
CA SER A 111 -34.42 -16.68 -45.94
C SER A 111 -33.77 -17.45 -47.08
N ASN A 112 -32.51 -17.16 -47.41
CA ASN A 112 -31.75 -17.90 -48.43
C ASN A 112 -30.51 -18.57 -47.80
N PRO A 113 -30.68 -19.63 -46.99
CA PRO A 113 -29.58 -20.30 -46.31
C PRO A 113 -28.65 -21.02 -47.30
N ASN A 114 -27.38 -20.63 -47.30
CA ASN A 114 -26.31 -21.23 -48.08
C ASN A 114 -25.11 -21.51 -47.16
N VAL A 115 -24.33 -22.57 -47.42
CA VAL A 115 -23.09 -22.85 -46.69
C VAL A 115 -22.07 -21.70 -46.82
N GLN A 116 -22.10 -20.94 -47.92
CA GLN A 116 -21.27 -19.74 -48.12
C GLN A 116 -21.70 -18.52 -47.29
N ASN A 117 -22.84 -18.59 -46.57
CA ASN A 117 -23.37 -17.51 -45.75
C ASN A 117 -22.71 -17.46 -44.35
N HIS A 118 -21.38 -17.45 -44.33
CA HIS A 118 -20.56 -17.38 -43.12
C HIS A 118 -19.99 -15.97 -42.88
N LYS A 119 -19.48 -15.76 -41.67
CA LYS A 119 -18.96 -14.49 -41.14
C LYS A 119 -18.01 -13.74 -42.07
N CYS A 120 -17.07 -14.42 -42.74
CA CYS A 120 -16.12 -13.78 -43.65
C CYS A 120 -16.81 -13.17 -44.88
N ASN A 121 -17.74 -13.90 -45.50
CA ASN A 121 -18.53 -13.39 -46.63
C ASN A 121 -19.51 -12.32 -46.19
N PHE A 122 -20.09 -12.43 -44.98
CA PHE A 122 -20.88 -11.35 -44.38
C PHE A 122 -20.05 -10.06 -44.27
N LYS A 123 -18.85 -10.12 -43.66
CA LYS A 123 -17.96 -8.97 -43.45
C LYS A 123 -17.60 -8.26 -44.77
N LYS A 124 -17.34 -9.04 -45.84
CA LYS A 124 -17.09 -8.52 -47.19
C LYS A 124 -18.32 -7.80 -47.78
N SER A 125 -19.49 -8.45 -47.77
CA SER A 125 -20.72 -7.88 -48.32
C SER A 125 -21.21 -6.66 -47.53
N PHE A 126 -21.15 -6.74 -46.20
CA PHE A 126 -21.56 -5.69 -45.28
C PHE A 126 -20.66 -4.44 -45.37
N GLY A 127 -19.34 -4.62 -45.51
CA GLY A 127 -18.42 -3.52 -45.76
C GLY A 127 -18.78 -2.73 -47.04
N GLY A 128 -19.23 -3.44 -48.09
CA GLY A 128 -19.62 -2.87 -49.38
C GLY A 128 -20.96 -2.12 -49.42
N LEU A 129 -21.76 -2.12 -48.34
CA LEU A 129 -23.02 -1.38 -48.29
C LEU A 129 -22.78 0.13 -48.41
N LYS A 130 -23.58 0.80 -49.24
CA LYS A 130 -23.47 2.23 -49.56
C LYS A 130 -24.67 3.01 -49.01
N PHE A 131 -24.40 4.24 -48.56
CA PHE A 131 -25.43 5.22 -48.23
C PHE A 131 -26.25 5.60 -49.48
N ARG A 132 -27.56 5.86 -49.33
CA ARG A 132 -28.50 6.01 -50.45
C ARG A 132 -29.25 7.35 -50.48
N SER A 133 -29.44 7.98 -49.32
CA SER A 133 -30.19 9.23 -49.14
C SER A 133 -31.67 9.16 -49.50
N GLY A 134 -32.38 10.27 -49.25
CA GLY A 134 -33.79 10.48 -49.59
C GLY A 134 -34.74 10.39 -48.39
N LEU A 135 -35.97 9.93 -48.63
CA LEU A 135 -37.02 9.79 -47.61
C LEU A 135 -36.73 8.62 -46.67
N THR A 136 -37.56 8.45 -45.63
CA THR A 136 -37.37 7.41 -44.60
C THR A 136 -38.61 6.52 -44.51
N ASN A 137 -38.48 5.32 -45.08
CA ASN A 137 -39.55 4.32 -45.24
C ASN A 137 -39.32 3.14 -44.29
N MET A 138 -39.75 3.30 -43.02
CA MET A 138 -39.66 2.22 -42.03
C MET A 138 -40.68 1.10 -42.26
N HIS A 139 -41.84 1.40 -42.86
CA HIS A 139 -42.89 0.41 -43.08
C HIS A 139 -42.38 -0.76 -43.92
N ASP A 140 -41.76 -0.47 -45.08
CA ASP A 140 -41.22 -1.51 -45.95
C ASP A 140 -40.07 -2.29 -45.28
N ALA A 141 -39.28 -1.63 -44.41
CA ALA A 141 -38.23 -2.29 -43.66
C ALA A 141 -38.78 -3.31 -42.64
N PHE A 142 -39.83 -2.92 -41.88
CA PHE A 142 -40.55 -3.84 -41.00
C PHE A 142 -41.32 -4.91 -41.77
N GLN A 143 -41.84 -4.60 -42.96
CA GLN A 143 -42.46 -5.56 -43.85
C GLN A 143 -41.44 -6.61 -44.32
N TYR A 144 -40.20 -6.23 -44.67
CA TYR A 144 -39.13 -7.20 -44.93
C TYR A 144 -38.81 -8.08 -43.71
N ALA A 145 -38.76 -7.50 -42.50
CA ALA A 145 -38.59 -8.31 -41.28
C ALA A 145 -39.74 -9.31 -41.11
N TYR A 146 -40.99 -8.88 -41.31
CA TYR A 146 -42.16 -9.76 -41.27
C TYR A 146 -42.14 -10.81 -42.37
N ASP A 147 -41.77 -10.48 -43.60
CA ASP A 147 -41.69 -11.42 -44.72
C ASP A 147 -40.60 -12.47 -44.51
N ILE A 148 -39.47 -12.10 -43.91
CA ILE A 148 -38.42 -13.04 -43.50
C ILE A 148 -38.93 -13.95 -42.37
N ILE A 149 -39.68 -13.43 -41.40
CA ILE A 149 -40.09 -14.17 -40.19
C ILE A 149 -41.31 -15.07 -40.44
N PHE A 150 -42.38 -14.53 -41.01
CA PHE A 150 -43.70 -15.17 -41.13
C PHE A 150 -44.29 -15.12 -42.55
N GLY A 151 -43.92 -14.13 -43.36
CA GLY A 151 -44.50 -13.89 -44.68
C GLY A 151 -43.82 -14.62 -45.83
N THR A 152 -43.74 -13.96 -46.98
CA THR A 152 -43.40 -14.55 -48.30
C THR A 152 -41.97 -15.07 -48.42
N LEU A 153 -41.04 -14.60 -47.60
CA LEU A 153 -39.64 -15.01 -47.57
C LEU A 153 -39.34 -16.00 -46.42
N SER A 154 -40.34 -16.45 -45.67
CA SER A 154 -40.15 -17.33 -44.50
C SER A 154 -39.71 -18.76 -44.83
N GLY A 155 -39.81 -19.19 -46.09
CA GLY A 155 -39.56 -20.59 -46.50
C GLY A 155 -38.17 -21.15 -46.20
N GLY A 156 -37.15 -20.30 -46.04
CA GLY A 156 -35.81 -20.69 -45.58
C GLY A 156 -35.53 -20.46 -44.09
N LYS A 157 -36.47 -19.83 -43.36
CA LYS A 157 -36.32 -19.49 -41.95
C LYS A 157 -36.51 -20.72 -41.06
N ARG A 158 -35.84 -20.75 -39.89
CA ARG A 158 -36.04 -21.75 -38.85
C ARG A 158 -37.29 -21.39 -38.02
N PRO A 159 -38.10 -22.38 -37.59
CA PRO A 159 -39.20 -22.14 -36.66
C PRO A 159 -38.71 -21.45 -35.38
N ASN A 160 -39.46 -20.48 -34.87
CA ASN A 160 -39.05 -19.69 -33.69
C ASN A 160 -38.86 -20.56 -32.42
N LYS A 161 -39.52 -21.73 -32.36
CA LYS A 161 -39.31 -22.75 -31.29
C LYS A 161 -37.92 -23.42 -31.32
N LEU A 162 -37.22 -23.34 -32.44
CA LEU A 162 -35.88 -23.92 -32.66
C LEU A 162 -34.78 -22.85 -32.75
N ALA A 163 -35.13 -21.63 -33.15
CA ALA A 163 -34.19 -20.53 -33.34
C ALA A 163 -34.73 -19.23 -32.73
N LYS A 164 -33.96 -18.64 -31.80
CA LYS A 164 -34.28 -17.32 -31.28
C LYS A 164 -34.19 -16.29 -32.39
N THR A 165 -35.15 -15.36 -32.44
CA THR A 165 -35.27 -14.42 -33.53
C THR A 165 -35.34 -13.01 -32.98
N ALA A 166 -34.46 -12.13 -33.44
CA ALA A 166 -34.41 -10.74 -32.99
C ALA A 166 -34.24 -9.77 -34.17
N VAL A 167 -34.89 -8.62 -34.06
CA VAL A 167 -34.86 -7.52 -35.03
C VAL A 167 -34.14 -6.32 -34.41
N PHE A 168 -33.12 -5.81 -35.08
CA PHE A 168 -32.37 -4.62 -34.69
C PHE A 168 -32.68 -3.50 -35.69
N VAL A 169 -33.21 -2.38 -35.20
CA VAL A 169 -33.56 -1.23 -36.03
C VAL A 169 -32.67 -0.06 -35.65
N LEU A 170 -31.83 0.37 -36.57
CA LEU A 170 -30.98 1.55 -36.44
C LEU A 170 -31.58 2.65 -37.31
N THR A 171 -31.86 3.80 -36.69
CA THR A 171 -32.53 4.97 -37.31
C THR A 171 -32.59 6.13 -36.31
N ASP A 172 -32.86 7.33 -36.79
CA ASP A 172 -33.21 8.48 -35.93
C ASP A 172 -34.69 8.49 -35.48
N GLY A 173 -35.51 7.53 -35.92
CA GLY A 173 -36.92 7.45 -35.52
C GLY A 173 -37.85 8.35 -36.33
N MET A 174 -37.40 8.95 -37.44
CA MET A 174 -38.27 9.68 -38.37
C MET A 174 -38.78 8.77 -39.48
N TRP A 175 -40.07 8.80 -39.76
CA TRP A 175 -40.66 8.13 -40.94
C TRP A 175 -41.62 9.08 -41.65
N ASN A 176 -41.54 9.09 -42.98
CA ASN A 176 -42.27 10.04 -43.83
C ASN A 176 -42.74 9.43 -45.16
N ARG A 177 -42.56 8.11 -45.34
CA ARG A 177 -42.97 7.32 -46.50
C ARG A 177 -43.30 5.88 -46.07
N GLY A 178 -44.07 5.15 -46.89
CA GLY A 178 -44.39 3.73 -46.70
C GLY A 178 -45.66 3.43 -45.91
N GLY A 179 -46.02 4.27 -44.95
CA GLY A 179 -47.14 4.04 -44.04
C GLY A 179 -46.67 3.77 -42.61
N ASP A 180 -47.58 3.39 -41.73
CA ASP A 180 -47.29 3.21 -40.30
C ASP A 180 -46.50 1.90 -40.06
N PRO A 181 -45.31 1.93 -39.43
CA PRO A 181 -44.56 0.73 -39.05
C PRO A 181 -45.10 0.03 -37.79
N TYR A 182 -45.87 0.70 -36.92
CA TYR A 182 -46.29 0.15 -35.63
C TYR A 182 -47.16 -1.11 -35.72
N PRO A 183 -48.11 -1.27 -36.67
CA PRO A 183 -48.93 -2.48 -36.77
C PRO A 183 -48.09 -3.74 -37.02
N ILE A 184 -47.07 -3.65 -37.88
CA ILE A 184 -46.17 -4.76 -38.20
C ILE A 184 -45.22 -5.04 -37.04
N ALA A 185 -44.62 -3.99 -36.45
CA ALA A 185 -43.80 -4.13 -35.26
C ALA A 185 -44.57 -4.76 -34.09
N LYS A 186 -45.87 -4.45 -33.94
CA LYS A 186 -46.74 -5.09 -32.96
C LYS A 186 -46.98 -6.58 -33.26
N GLN A 187 -47.31 -6.94 -34.50
CA GLN A 187 -47.49 -8.35 -34.89
C GLN A 187 -46.25 -9.21 -34.60
N LEU A 188 -45.05 -8.67 -34.84
CA LEU A 188 -43.81 -9.34 -34.48
C LEU A 188 -43.69 -9.55 -32.96
N LYS A 189 -44.03 -8.54 -32.15
CA LYS A 189 -43.98 -8.63 -30.67
C LYS A 189 -45.03 -9.56 -30.08
N ASP A 190 -46.23 -9.58 -30.64
CA ASP A 190 -47.32 -10.47 -30.22
C ASP A 190 -46.95 -11.97 -30.45
N GLU A 191 -45.98 -12.26 -31.34
CA GLU A 191 -45.41 -13.59 -31.63
C GLU A 191 -44.02 -13.84 -30.98
N ASP A 192 -43.72 -13.16 -29.87
CA ASP A 192 -42.50 -13.34 -29.03
C ASP A 192 -41.17 -13.06 -29.78
N ILE A 193 -41.16 -12.09 -30.70
CA ILE A 193 -39.95 -11.58 -31.36
C ILE A 193 -39.36 -10.41 -30.56
N GLU A 194 -38.06 -10.50 -30.22
CA GLU A 194 -37.32 -9.40 -29.60
C GLU A 194 -37.01 -8.31 -30.65
N ILE A 195 -37.37 -7.04 -30.37
CA ILE A 195 -37.12 -5.88 -31.22
C ILE A 195 -36.32 -4.85 -30.43
N PHE A 196 -35.09 -4.60 -30.86
CA PHE A 196 -34.19 -3.58 -30.34
C PHE A 196 -34.22 -2.35 -31.27
N SER A 197 -34.48 -1.17 -30.72
CA SER A 197 -34.56 0.08 -31.48
C SER A 197 -33.45 1.02 -31.01
N ILE A 198 -32.50 1.35 -31.89
CA ILE A 198 -31.24 1.98 -31.51
C ILE A 198 -31.06 3.29 -32.27
N GLY A 199 -31.12 4.39 -31.52
CA GLY A 199 -30.89 5.74 -31.99
C GLY A 199 -29.43 6.09 -32.12
N VAL A 200 -29.01 6.46 -33.32
CA VAL A 200 -27.66 6.97 -33.64
C VAL A 200 -27.80 8.41 -34.14
N THR A 201 -26.82 9.27 -33.82
CA THR A 201 -26.78 10.74 -34.11
C THR A 201 -27.65 11.64 -33.22
N ASN A 202 -27.57 12.96 -33.44
CA ASN A 202 -28.30 13.98 -32.69
C ASN A 202 -29.66 14.26 -33.35
N GLY A 203 -30.75 14.13 -32.59
CA GLY A 203 -32.12 14.42 -33.08
C GLY A 203 -33.11 13.25 -32.99
N VAL A 204 -32.71 12.12 -32.38
CA VAL A 204 -33.51 10.89 -32.35
C VAL A 204 -34.86 11.05 -31.67
N ASN A 205 -35.93 10.60 -32.34
CA ASN A 205 -37.29 10.55 -31.79
C ASN A 205 -37.49 9.28 -30.93
N MET A 206 -37.02 9.33 -29.68
CA MET A 206 -37.16 8.22 -28.72
C MET A 206 -38.61 7.83 -28.38
N GLY A 207 -39.60 8.65 -28.71
CA GLY A 207 -41.01 8.28 -28.62
C GLY A 207 -41.39 7.21 -29.66
N VAL A 208 -40.89 7.34 -30.88
CA VAL A 208 -41.08 6.36 -31.97
C VAL A 208 -40.31 5.09 -31.65
N MET A 209 -39.03 5.21 -31.28
CA MET A 209 -38.15 4.06 -31.00
C MET A 209 -38.72 3.13 -29.91
N ARG A 210 -39.26 3.71 -28.82
CA ARG A 210 -39.90 2.94 -27.73
C ARG A 210 -41.19 2.23 -28.13
N GLN A 211 -41.94 2.74 -29.11
CA GLN A 211 -43.15 2.09 -29.61
C GLN A 211 -42.83 0.95 -30.59
N LEU A 212 -41.70 1.03 -31.31
CA LEU A 212 -41.19 -0.04 -32.17
C LEU A 212 -40.60 -1.20 -31.37
N ALA A 213 -39.75 -0.90 -30.39
CA ALA A 213 -39.08 -1.88 -29.53
C ALA A 213 -40.04 -2.81 -28.74
N THR A 214 -39.54 -3.95 -28.26
CA THR A 214 -40.30 -4.91 -27.42
C THR A 214 -40.85 -4.25 -26.17
N ASP A 215 -40.01 -3.49 -25.46
CA ASP A 215 -40.41 -2.64 -24.36
C ASP A 215 -39.48 -1.41 -24.26
N ASN A 216 -39.73 -0.53 -23.29
CA ASN A 216 -38.96 0.70 -23.07
C ASN A 216 -37.46 0.47 -22.79
N SER A 217 -37.07 -0.72 -22.29
CA SER A 217 -35.69 -1.11 -22.05
C SER A 217 -35.03 -1.77 -23.26
N HIS A 218 -35.72 -1.90 -24.38
CA HIS A 218 -35.16 -2.33 -25.67
C HIS A 218 -34.97 -1.16 -26.66
N ALA A 219 -35.11 0.09 -26.19
CA ALA A 219 -34.94 1.30 -26.99
C ALA A 219 -33.85 2.21 -26.41
N PHE A 220 -32.79 2.50 -27.17
CA PHE A 220 -31.59 3.21 -26.69
C PHE A 220 -31.21 4.40 -27.58
N HIS A 221 -30.46 5.36 -27.03
CA HIS A 221 -29.85 6.46 -27.78
C HIS A 221 -28.39 6.65 -27.35
N TYR A 222 -27.49 6.89 -28.31
CA TYR A 222 -26.08 7.14 -28.03
C TYR A 222 -25.63 8.52 -28.54
N ASN A 223 -25.11 9.35 -27.63
CA ASN A 223 -24.70 10.74 -27.91
C ASN A 223 -23.23 10.89 -28.37
N ASP A 224 -22.36 9.91 -28.08
CA ASP A 224 -20.94 9.93 -28.44
C ASP A 224 -20.41 8.53 -28.77
N PHE A 225 -19.52 8.47 -29.76
CA PHE A 225 -18.91 7.25 -30.29
C PHE A 225 -17.83 6.65 -29.38
N THR A 226 -17.34 7.40 -28.38
CA THR A 226 -16.46 6.86 -27.34
C THR A 226 -17.16 5.77 -26.53
N GLN A 227 -18.37 6.06 -26.02
CA GLN A 227 -19.21 5.14 -25.25
C GLN A 227 -19.55 3.87 -26.05
N PHE A 228 -19.81 4.04 -27.34
CA PHE A 228 -20.06 2.95 -28.27
C PHE A 228 -18.83 2.03 -28.44
N ARG A 229 -17.62 2.60 -28.61
CA ARG A 229 -16.37 1.83 -28.73
C ARG A 229 -15.93 1.19 -27.40
N GLU A 230 -16.26 1.78 -26.27
CA GLU A 230 -16.06 1.19 -24.95
C GLU A 230 -16.95 -0.03 -24.74
N LEU A 231 -18.24 0.05 -25.09
CA LEU A 231 -19.14 -1.10 -25.05
C LEU A 231 -18.67 -2.20 -26.03
N ALA A 232 -18.27 -1.82 -27.25
CA ALA A 232 -17.69 -2.72 -28.25
C ALA A 232 -16.45 -3.49 -27.74
N ASN A 233 -15.55 -2.83 -27.02
CA ASN A 233 -14.35 -3.48 -26.48
C ASN A 233 -14.63 -4.29 -25.21
N TYR A 234 -15.60 -3.86 -24.40
CA TYR A 234 -15.99 -4.54 -23.16
C TYR A 234 -16.68 -5.90 -23.38
N LEU A 235 -17.44 -6.06 -24.47
CA LEU A 235 -18.18 -7.30 -24.77
C LEU A 235 -17.30 -8.44 -25.35
N ARG A 236 -15.99 -8.21 -25.53
CA ARG A 236 -14.99 -9.16 -26.07
C ARG A 236 -14.55 -10.21 -25.04
N GLY A 237 -15.43 -11.18 -24.80
CA GLY A 237 -15.36 -12.13 -23.68
C GLY A 237 -14.59 -13.45 -23.84
N ASP A 238 -14.03 -13.80 -25.01
CA ASP A 238 -13.23 -15.04 -25.16
C ASP A 238 -12.06 -14.85 -26.16
N PRO A 239 -10.80 -15.21 -25.81
CA PRO A 239 -9.65 -15.17 -26.71
C PRO A 239 -9.51 -16.36 -27.68
N TYR A 240 -10.44 -17.33 -27.73
CA TYR A 240 -10.32 -18.50 -28.62
C TYR A 240 -11.52 -18.72 -29.56
N GLU A 241 -11.29 -18.46 -30.85
CA GLU A 241 -12.21 -18.82 -31.93
C GLU A 241 -12.15 -20.33 -32.22
N ARG A 242 -13.19 -21.08 -31.79
CA ARG A 242 -13.27 -22.54 -31.94
C ARG A 242 -14.06 -23.03 -33.15
N ASP A 243 -14.85 -22.14 -33.74
CA ASP A 243 -15.81 -22.46 -34.79
C ASP A 243 -15.33 -21.91 -36.12
N TRP A 244 -15.12 -22.82 -37.08
CA TRP A 244 -14.48 -22.54 -38.36
C TRP A 244 -15.27 -23.18 -39.50
N GLU A 245 -15.55 -22.43 -40.56
CA GLU A 245 -16.05 -23.01 -41.82
C GLU A 245 -14.85 -23.50 -42.62
N LEU A 246 -14.70 -24.82 -42.71
CA LEU A 246 -13.57 -25.49 -43.38
C LEU A 246 -13.73 -25.50 -44.91
N GLY A 247 -12.71 -25.98 -45.63
CA GLY A 247 -12.77 -26.15 -47.09
C GLY A 247 -12.79 -24.84 -47.90
N GLN A 248 -12.29 -23.74 -47.34
CA GLN A 248 -12.22 -22.46 -48.06
C GLN A 248 -11.11 -22.48 -49.13
N PRO A 249 -11.25 -21.73 -50.25
CA PRO A 249 -10.21 -21.63 -51.26
C PRO A 249 -8.86 -21.18 -50.68
N LYS A 250 -7.79 -21.96 -50.92
CA LYS A 250 -6.45 -21.67 -50.35
C LYS A 250 -5.96 -20.24 -50.64
N SER A 251 -6.35 -19.65 -51.77
CA SER A 251 -6.04 -18.26 -52.12
C SER A 251 -6.53 -17.21 -51.11
N LEU A 252 -7.49 -17.53 -50.24
CA LEU A 252 -8.00 -16.62 -49.21
C LEU A 252 -7.16 -16.64 -47.92
N CYS A 253 -6.45 -17.73 -47.64
CA CYS A 253 -5.56 -17.86 -46.48
C CYS A 253 -4.07 -17.75 -46.84
N GLY A 254 -3.71 -17.93 -48.12
CA GLY A 254 -2.32 -18.12 -48.54
C GLY A 254 -1.86 -19.57 -48.38
N SER A 255 -0.58 -19.77 -48.04
CA SER A 255 0.03 -21.10 -47.93
C SER A 255 -0.17 -21.73 -46.55
N CYS A 256 -1.21 -22.56 -46.43
CA CYS A 256 -1.42 -23.42 -45.26
C CYS A 256 -0.48 -24.63 -45.26
N ASP A 257 -0.22 -25.17 -44.06
CA ASP A 257 0.43 -26.47 -43.88
C ASP A 257 -0.32 -27.62 -44.56
N ASN A 258 0.37 -28.72 -44.84
CA ASN A 258 -0.24 -29.92 -45.46
C ASN A 258 -1.30 -30.58 -44.56
N MET A 259 -1.21 -30.44 -43.23
CA MET A 259 -2.19 -30.92 -42.26
C MET A 259 -3.26 -29.87 -41.92
N ALA A 260 -3.16 -28.65 -42.45
CA ALA A 260 -4.07 -27.55 -42.17
C ALA A 260 -4.94 -27.20 -43.38
N GLU A 261 -6.21 -26.90 -43.11
CA GLU A 261 -7.14 -26.42 -44.14
C GLU A 261 -7.33 -24.91 -44.04
N CYS A 262 -7.48 -24.24 -45.18
CA CYS A 262 -7.92 -22.85 -45.18
C CYS A 262 -9.38 -22.81 -44.72
N ALA A 263 -9.65 -21.97 -43.72
CA ALA A 263 -10.95 -21.91 -43.06
C ALA A 263 -11.34 -20.48 -42.72
N CYS A 264 -12.65 -20.21 -42.70
CA CYS A 264 -13.20 -18.94 -42.25
C CYS A 264 -13.49 -19.01 -40.75
N GLY A 265 -12.91 -18.10 -39.98
CA GLY A 265 -13.28 -17.88 -38.59
C GLY A 265 -14.72 -17.36 -38.49
N LEU A 266 -15.60 -18.13 -37.85
CA LEU A 266 -17.04 -17.82 -37.79
C LEU A 266 -17.38 -16.66 -36.82
N LEU A 267 -16.42 -16.24 -36.00
CA LEU A 267 -16.52 -15.14 -35.03
C LEU A 267 -15.76 -13.89 -35.50
N SER A 268 -14.50 -14.04 -35.90
CA SER A 268 -13.61 -12.96 -36.38
C SER A 268 -13.93 -12.50 -37.80
N GLY A 269 -14.45 -13.40 -38.64
CA GLY A 269 -14.62 -13.17 -40.07
C GLY A 269 -13.30 -13.08 -40.82
N GLU A 270 -12.26 -13.78 -40.36
CA GLU A 270 -10.94 -13.83 -40.97
C GLU A 270 -10.64 -15.21 -41.55
N TYR A 271 -10.01 -15.24 -42.72
CA TYR A 271 -9.54 -16.47 -43.34
C TYR A 271 -8.17 -16.84 -42.76
N LYS A 272 -8.06 -18.01 -42.12
CA LYS A 272 -6.80 -18.53 -41.55
C LYS A 272 -6.68 -20.03 -41.77
N CYS A 273 -5.46 -20.52 -41.65
CA CYS A 273 -5.19 -21.95 -41.71
C CYS A 273 -5.56 -22.62 -40.38
N SER A 274 -6.16 -23.80 -40.45
CA SER A 274 -6.83 -24.45 -39.32
C SER A 274 -6.28 -25.86 -39.08
N CYS A 275 -5.64 -26.08 -37.93
CA CYS A 275 -5.14 -27.40 -37.52
C CYS A 275 -6.26 -28.34 -37.01
N PRO A 276 -6.14 -29.66 -37.21
CA PRO A 276 -7.14 -30.66 -36.81
C PRO A 276 -7.31 -30.81 -35.29
N LYS A 277 -8.29 -31.62 -34.87
CA LYS A 277 -8.46 -32.05 -33.46
C LYS A 277 -7.21 -32.76 -32.97
N GLY A 278 -6.82 -32.52 -31.71
CA GLY A 278 -5.58 -33.04 -31.15
C GLY A 278 -4.31 -32.32 -31.60
N TYR A 279 -4.38 -31.30 -32.48
CA TYR A 279 -3.23 -30.53 -32.95
C TYR A 279 -3.42 -29.01 -32.75
N TYR A 280 -2.42 -28.31 -32.21
CA TYR A 280 -2.40 -26.85 -32.00
C TYR A 280 -1.30 -26.19 -32.86
N GLY A 281 -1.35 -24.88 -33.03
CA GLY A 281 -0.45 -24.11 -33.92
C GLY A 281 -1.23 -23.10 -34.77
N SER A 282 -0.53 -22.35 -35.63
CA SER A 282 -1.14 -21.38 -36.53
C SER A 282 -1.71 -21.96 -37.82
N GLY A 283 -1.37 -23.20 -38.17
CA GLY A 283 -1.80 -23.87 -39.40
C GLY A 283 -1.12 -23.37 -40.68
N TYR A 284 -0.28 -22.33 -40.61
CA TYR A 284 0.64 -22.00 -41.70
C TYR A 284 1.77 -23.03 -41.76
N ILE A 285 2.53 -23.04 -42.86
CA ILE A 285 3.54 -24.07 -43.19
C ILE A 285 4.33 -24.56 -41.96
N SER A 286 4.23 -25.87 -41.68
CA SER A 286 4.89 -26.59 -40.58
C SER A 286 4.47 -26.24 -39.13
N ASP A 287 3.40 -25.46 -38.92
CA ASP A 287 2.91 -25.05 -37.59
C ASP A 287 1.55 -25.70 -37.22
N CYS A 288 1.53 -27.04 -37.21
CA CYS A 288 0.54 -27.87 -36.51
C CYS A 288 1.25 -28.95 -35.69
N HIS A 289 0.94 -29.06 -34.39
CA HIS A 289 1.67 -29.86 -33.41
C HIS A 289 0.73 -30.62 -32.45
N GLU A 290 1.04 -31.87 -32.12
CA GLU A 290 0.20 -32.71 -31.24
C GLU A 290 0.02 -32.14 -29.81
N CYS A 291 -1.17 -32.32 -29.23
CA CYS A 291 -1.45 -31.91 -27.86
C CYS A 291 -0.52 -32.59 -26.85
N PRO A 292 0.18 -31.82 -25.99
CA PRO A 292 0.99 -32.36 -24.91
C PRO A 292 0.21 -33.21 -23.90
N ILE A 293 0.94 -34.03 -23.13
CA ILE A 293 0.41 -34.84 -22.04
C ILE A 293 -0.36 -33.97 -21.02
N SER A 294 -1.50 -34.48 -20.54
CA SER A 294 -2.46 -33.74 -19.68
C SER A 294 -3.07 -32.50 -20.34
N THR A 295 -3.06 -32.43 -21.67
CA THR A 295 -3.83 -31.46 -22.46
C THR A 295 -4.54 -32.16 -23.63
N TYR A 296 -5.64 -31.58 -24.09
CA TYR A 296 -6.46 -32.10 -25.18
C TYR A 296 -6.98 -30.97 -26.09
N LYS A 297 -7.36 -31.28 -27.33
CA LYS A 297 -8.09 -30.35 -28.23
C LYS A 297 -9.18 -31.10 -28.96
N ASP A 298 -10.42 -30.73 -28.66
CA ASP A 298 -11.66 -31.35 -29.12
C ASP A 298 -12.26 -30.70 -30.39
N PHE A 299 -11.66 -29.63 -30.90
CA PHE A 299 -12.10 -28.87 -32.09
C PHE A 299 -11.02 -28.76 -33.18
N THR A 300 -11.44 -28.52 -34.42
CA THR A 300 -10.57 -28.17 -35.56
C THR A 300 -10.60 -26.65 -35.70
N GLY A 301 -9.44 -26.02 -35.88
CA GLY A 301 -9.32 -24.56 -35.85
C GLY A 301 -7.93 -24.08 -35.45
N TYR A 302 -7.68 -22.77 -35.61
CA TYR A 302 -6.54 -22.10 -35.00
C TYR A 302 -6.60 -22.25 -33.47
N ALA A 303 -5.51 -22.73 -32.86
CA ALA A 303 -5.39 -22.77 -31.41
C ALA A 303 -3.94 -22.59 -31.01
N LYS A 304 -3.62 -21.55 -30.25
CA LYS A 304 -2.24 -21.28 -29.80
C LYS A 304 -1.68 -22.36 -28.84
N SER A 305 -2.55 -23.14 -28.21
CA SER A 305 -2.21 -24.27 -27.33
C SER A 305 -3.43 -25.16 -27.09
N CYS A 306 -3.21 -26.43 -26.72
CA CYS A 306 -4.28 -27.34 -26.28
C CYS A 306 -4.81 -27.01 -24.87
N ILE A 307 -6.01 -27.50 -24.55
CA ILE A 307 -6.75 -27.27 -23.30
C ILE A 307 -6.20 -28.20 -22.20
N PRO A 308 -5.77 -27.71 -21.03
CA PRO A 308 -5.25 -28.55 -19.95
C PRO A 308 -6.33 -29.31 -19.18
N CYS A 309 -5.96 -30.44 -18.56
CA CYS A 309 -6.80 -31.12 -17.57
C CYS A 309 -7.25 -30.18 -16.43
N PRO A 310 -8.43 -30.44 -15.82
CA PRO A 310 -8.92 -29.73 -14.64
C PRO A 310 -7.93 -29.69 -13.47
N ALA A 311 -8.14 -28.75 -12.55
CA ALA A 311 -7.30 -28.60 -11.36
C ALA A 311 -7.18 -29.93 -10.59
N ASN A 312 -5.99 -30.19 -10.06
CA ASN A 312 -5.66 -31.41 -9.31
C ASN A 312 -5.97 -32.73 -10.06
N SER A 313 -5.92 -32.72 -11.40
CA SER A 313 -6.09 -33.92 -12.24
C SER A 313 -5.13 -33.99 -13.44
N ARG A 314 -4.89 -35.19 -13.99
CA ARG A 314 -3.95 -35.45 -15.11
C ARG A 314 -4.30 -36.67 -15.98
N HIS A 315 -3.74 -36.74 -17.19
CA HIS A 315 -3.73 -37.92 -18.08
C HIS A 315 -2.37 -38.11 -18.77
N SER A 316 -2.07 -39.32 -19.27
CA SER A 316 -0.77 -39.69 -19.87
C SER A 316 -0.70 -39.65 -21.40
N ARG A 317 -1.83 -39.58 -22.12
CA ARG A 317 -1.86 -39.57 -23.60
C ARG A 317 -1.37 -38.25 -24.21
N LYS A 318 -0.64 -38.33 -25.35
CA LYS A 318 -0.40 -37.23 -26.30
C LYS A 318 -1.51 -37.20 -27.36
N GLY A 319 -1.67 -36.07 -28.05
CA GLY A 319 -2.68 -35.89 -29.11
C GLY A 319 -4.12 -36.05 -28.62
N SER A 320 -4.37 -35.90 -27.31
CA SER A 320 -5.69 -36.18 -26.74
C SER A 320 -6.76 -35.26 -27.33
N ILE A 321 -7.95 -35.80 -27.51
CA ILE A 321 -9.13 -35.09 -28.03
C ILE A 321 -10.26 -34.98 -26.99
N SER A 322 -10.05 -35.41 -25.74
CA SER A 322 -11.11 -35.44 -24.73
C SER A 322 -10.64 -35.15 -23.30
N ARG A 323 -11.46 -34.39 -22.57
CA ARG A 323 -11.37 -34.14 -21.13
C ARG A 323 -11.52 -35.42 -20.28
N GLY A 324 -12.21 -36.43 -20.80
CA GLY A 324 -12.56 -37.65 -20.07
C GLY A 324 -11.37 -38.50 -19.60
N ASP A 325 -10.17 -38.24 -20.13
CA ASP A 325 -8.96 -38.99 -19.76
C ASP A 325 -8.34 -38.54 -18.42
N CYS A 326 -8.77 -37.40 -17.85
CA CYS A 326 -8.18 -36.80 -16.64
C CYS A 326 -8.64 -37.50 -15.33
N LYS A 327 -7.70 -37.79 -14.42
CA LYS A 327 -7.95 -38.40 -13.09
C LYS A 327 -7.29 -37.61 -11.94
N CYS A 328 -7.88 -37.64 -10.74
CA CYS A 328 -7.41 -36.88 -9.57
C CYS A 328 -6.01 -37.28 -9.06
N LEU A 329 -5.36 -36.35 -8.34
CA LEU A 329 -4.08 -36.54 -7.65
C LEU A 329 -4.27 -37.06 -6.21
N GLU A 330 -3.22 -37.65 -5.65
CA GLU A 330 -3.19 -38.19 -4.28
C GLU A 330 -3.37 -37.10 -3.21
N GLY A 331 -4.08 -37.42 -2.12
CA GLY A 331 -4.54 -36.44 -1.12
C GLY A 331 -5.79 -35.65 -1.54
N TYR A 332 -6.27 -35.82 -2.77
CA TYR A 332 -7.49 -35.21 -3.30
C TYR A 332 -8.51 -36.28 -3.76
N GLU A 333 -9.80 -35.92 -3.75
CA GLU A 333 -10.90 -36.79 -4.18
C GLU A 333 -11.90 -36.07 -5.08
N GLY A 334 -12.41 -36.74 -6.12
CA GLY A 334 -13.28 -36.16 -7.16
C GLY A 334 -13.43 -37.04 -8.41
N ASN A 335 -14.11 -36.56 -9.45
CA ASN A 335 -14.29 -37.25 -10.74
C ASN A 335 -14.25 -36.26 -11.93
N PRO A 336 -13.06 -35.95 -12.48
CA PRO A 336 -12.89 -34.92 -13.52
C PRO A 336 -13.60 -35.20 -14.84
N ALA A 337 -13.83 -36.47 -15.16
CA ALA A 337 -14.56 -36.91 -16.35
C ALA A 337 -16.07 -36.68 -16.20
N GLY A 338 -16.60 -36.79 -14.98
CA GLY A 338 -17.97 -36.44 -14.61
C GLY A 338 -18.14 -34.97 -14.17
N TYR A 339 -17.17 -34.09 -14.47
CA TYR A 339 -17.15 -32.68 -14.07
C TYR A 339 -17.16 -32.40 -12.55
N VAL A 340 -16.85 -33.40 -11.71
CA VAL A 340 -16.65 -33.22 -10.26
C VAL A 340 -15.16 -32.94 -10.01
N GLU A 341 -14.84 -31.75 -9.49
CA GLU A 341 -13.46 -31.33 -9.23
C GLU A 341 -12.82 -32.08 -8.05
N CYS A 342 -11.48 -32.08 -7.97
CA CYS A 342 -10.75 -32.85 -6.95
C CYS A 342 -10.38 -31.98 -5.72
N THR A 343 -10.93 -32.30 -4.55
CA THR A 343 -10.83 -31.52 -3.29
C THR A 343 -9.97 -32.22 -2.22
N ILE A 344 -9.36 -31.44 -1.31
CA ILE A 344 -8.37 -31.90 -0.30
C ILE A 344 -9.01 -32.61 0.92
N ARG A 345 -8.27 -33.54 1.55
CA ARG A 345 -8.66 -34.29 2.77
C ARG A 345 -8.15 -33.65 4.08
N SER A 346 -8.74 -34.00 5.23
CA SER A 346 -8.47 -33.37 6.56
C SER A 346 -8.49 -34.35 7.74
N CYS A 347 -7.67 -34.10 8.76
CA CYS A 347 -7.51 -34.86 10.01
C CYS A 347 -8.56 -34.55 11.11
N ASP A 348 -8.53 -35.29 12.21
CA ASP A 348 -9.34 -35.08 13.43
C ASP A 348 -8.87 -33.92 14.34
N GLN A 349 -9.50 -33.74 15.51
CA GLN A 349 -9.19 -32.65 16.45
C GLN A 349 -7.94 -32.96 17.31
N PHE A 350 -7.14 -31.92 17.59
CA PHE A 350 -5.88 -32.03 18.31
C PHE A 350 -6.09 -32.19 19.85
N PRO A 351 -5.46 -33.17 20.53
CA PRO A 351 -5.59 -33.37 21.97
C PRO A 351 -4.66 -32.45 22.80
N VAL A 352 -5.17 -31.91 23.91
CA VAL A 352 -4.45 -30.96 24.80
C VAL A 352 -4.45 -31.51 26.24
N PRO A 353 -3.29 -31.60 26.92
CA PRO A 353 -3.21 -32.15 28.28
C PRO A 353 -3.54 -31.09 29.35
N PRO A 354 -3.82 -31.49 30.61
CA PRO A 354 -4.02 -30.57 31.71
C PRO A 354 -2.85 -29.60 31.89
N HIS A 355 -3.16 -28.32 32.15
CA HIS A 355 -2.20 -27.22 32.26
C HIS A 355 -1.41 -26.90 30.96
N GLY A 356 -1.77 -27.52 29.82
CA GLY A 356 -1.32 -27.18 28.48
C GLY A 356 -2.32 -26.29 27.72
N ILE A 357 -1.81 -25.47 26.80
CA ILE A 357 -2.58 -24.60 25.89
C ILE A 357 -1.98 -24.61 24.48
N LEU A 358 -2.82 -24.43 23.45
CA LEU A 358 -2.36 -24.34 22.05
C LEU A 358 -1.83 -22.95 21.73
N LYS A 359 -0.63 -22.88 21.17
CA LYS A 359 0.05 -21.65 20.76
C LYS A 359 -0.66 -21.07 19.54
N GLY A 360 -1.42 -19.98 19.73
CA GLY A 360 -2.27 -19.38 18.71
C GLY A 360 -3.75 -19.78 18.77
N GLY A 361 -4.18 -20.53 19.81
CA GLY A 361 -5.60 -20.75 20.14
C GLY A 361 -6.33 -21.83 19.33
N THR A 362 -6.14 -21.90 18.01
CA THR A 362 -6.80 -22.89 17.14
C THR A 362 -5.85 -23.58 16.17
N CYS A 363 -6.19 -24.80 15.75
CA CYS A 363 -5.34 -25.68 14.94
C CYS A 363 -6.01 -26.02 13.59
N ASN A 364 -5.35 -25.75 12.46
CA ASN A 364 -5.84 -26.16 11.13
C ASN A 364 -5.78 -27.69 11.00
N ARG A 365 -6.78 -28.30 10.35
CA ARG A 365 -6.97 -29.75 10.20
C ARG A 365 -6.71 -30.28 8.78
N GLU A 366 -6.43 -29.42 7.80
CA GLU A 366 -6.15 -29.83 6.42
C GLU A 366 -4.87 -30.68 6.30
N TYR A 367 -4.81 -31.59 5.32
CA TYR A 367 -3.62 -32.39 5.06
C TYR A 367 -2.35 -31.51 4.94
N GLN A 368 -1.31 -31.87 5.70
CA GLN A 368 -0.04 -31.15 5.92
C GLN A 368 -0.06 -29.95 6.90
N SER A 369 -1.16 -29.66 7.60
CA SER A 369 -1.18 -28.64 8.67
C SER A 369 -0.29 -29.00 9.88
N THR A 370 0.23 -28.02 10.63
CA THR A 370 1.02 -28.25 11.87
C THR A 370 0.58 -27.37 13.03
N CYS A 371 0.59 -27.90 14.27
CA CYS A 371 0.15 -27.19 15.48
C CYS A 371 1.09 -27.43 16.67
N GLU A 372 1.16 -26.47 17.61
CA GLU A 372 2.14 -26.41 18.71
C GLU A 372 1.49 -26.14 20.09
N LEU A 373 2.04 -26.73 21.15
CA LEU A 373 1.49 -26.76 22.51
C LEU A 373 2.51 -26.28 23.56
N ILE A 374 2.07 -25.47 24.52
CA ILE A 374 2.88 -24.90 25.62
C ILE A 374 2.17 -25.05 26.98
N CYS A 375 2.90 -24.93 28.09
CA CYS A 375 2.33 -25.00 29.45
C CYS A 375 2.01 -23.62 30.06
N VAL A 376 1.09 -23.57 31.02
CA VAL A 376 0.78 -22.35 31.79
C VAL A 376 1.84 -22.04 32.86
N THR A 377 1.90 -20.78 33.29
CA THR A 377 2.89 -20.27 34.27
C THR A 377 2.95 -21.11 35.55
N GLY A 378 4.17 -21.44 36.00
CA GLY A 378 4.43 -22.33 37.14
C GLY A 378 4.63 -23.81 36.77
N TYR A 379 4.49 -24.16 35.48
CA TYR A 379 4.73 -25.49 34.94
C TYR A 379 5.71 -25.47 33.75
N GLU A 380 6.43 -26.58 33.55
CA GLU A 380 7.36 -26.82 32.44
C GLU A 380 6.93 -28.01 31.58
N LEU A 381 7.15 -27.94 30.26
CA LEU A 381 6.72 -28.95 29.30
C LEU A 381 7.66 -30.15 29.28
N SER A 382 7.09 -31.37 29.32
CA SER A 382 7.79 -32.63 29.14
C SER A 382 7.27 -33.33 27.88
N GLY A 383 8.11 -33.35 26.83
CA GLY A 383 7.80 -33.91 25.51
C GLY A 383 7.79 -32.86 24.38
N ASN A 384 7.49 -33.30 23.15
CA ASN A 384 7.47 -32.44 21.96
C ASN A 384 6.06 -31.90 21.69
N GLY A 385 5.86 -30.59 21.88
CA GLY A 385 4.56 -29.93 21.71
C GLY A 385 4.06 -29.79 20.26
N ARG A 386 4.82 -30.17 19.22
CA ARG A 386 4.47 -29.91 17.81
C ARG A 386 4.10 -31.18 17.02
N ARG A 387 2.96 -31.16 16.29
CA ARG A 387 2.46 -32.28 15.43
C ARG A 387 2.00 -31.81 14.04
N THR A 388 1.84 -32.77 13.12
CA THR A 388 1.44 -32.56 11.70
C THR A 388 0.30 -33.48 11.26
N CYS A 389 -0.62 -33.00 10.43
CA CYS A 389 -1.67 -33.81 9.80
C CYS A 389 -1.16 -34.57 8.56
N VAL A 390 -1.24 -35.91 8.55
CA VAL A 390 -0.70 -36.79 7.49
C VAL A 390 -1.72 -37.86 7.07
N ILE A 391 -1.63 -38.35 5.83
CA ILE A 391 -2.33 -39.58 5.41
C ILE A 391 -1.52 -40.78 5.92
N ASN A 392 -2.14 -41.66 6.68
CA ASN A 392 -1.54 -42.90 7.18
C ASN A 392 -1.58 -44.02 6.13
N ASP A 393 -0.94 -45.16 6.42
CA ASP A 393 -0.84 -46.31 5.52
C ASP A 393 -2.20 -46.96 5.18
N LEU A 394 -3.28 -46.58 5.88
CA LEU A 394 -4.66 -47.01 5.62
C LEU A 394 -5.42 -46.01 4.74
N GLY A 395 -4.78 -44.93 4.27
CA GLY A 395 -5.38 -43.89 3.43
C GLY A 395 -6.20 -42.83 4.17
N ILE A 396 -6.07 -42.76 5.51
CA ILE A 396 -6.86 -41.91 6.40
C ILE A 396 -5.99 -40.78 6.98
N ALA A 397 -6.56 -39.59 7.13
CA ALA A 397 -5.85 -38.42 7.66
C ALA A 397 -5.79 -38.43 9.22
N ALA A 398 -4.59 -38.43 9.81
CA ALA A 398 -4.36 -38.42 11.26
C ALA A 398 -3.18 -37.53 11.69
N TRP A 399 -3.13 -37.15 12.97
CA TRP A 399 -2.03 -36.36 13.56
C TRP A 399 -0.81 -37.22 13.92
N SER A 400 0.40 -36.73 13.64
CA SER A 400 1.67 -37.40 13.95
C SER A 400 2.13 -37.21 15.41
N GLY A 401 2.92 -38.16 15.94
CA GLY A 401 3.59 -38.04 17.26
C GLY A 401 2.81 -38.60 18.46
N SER A 402 3.38 -38.46 19.67
CA SER A 402 2.89 -39.01 20.94
C SER A 402 2.55 -37.92 21.98
N ASP A 403 1.82 -38.27 23.03
CA ASP A 403 1.27 -37.33 24.03
C ASP A 403 2.31 -36.73 24.99
N VAL A 404 2.05 -35.52 25.47
CA VAL A 404 2.98 -34.68 26.26
C VAL A 404 2.34 -34.22 27.58
N GLN A 405 3.16 -33.78 28.54
CA GLN A 405 2.72 -33.43 29.90
C GLN A 405 3.32 -32.10 30.39
N CYS A 406 2.66 -31.45 31.37
CA CYS A 406 3.12 -30.21 32.01
C CYS A 406 3.42 -30.46 33.50
N ASN A 407 4.69 -30.33 33.90
CA ASN A 407 5.21 -30.65 35.23
C ASN A 407 5.43 -29.39 36.10
N LYS A 408 5.28 -29.48 37.42
CA LYS A 408 5.33 -28.30 38.32
C LYS A 408 6.77 -27.86 38.66
N ILE A 409 7.01 -26.54 38.73
CA ILE A 409 8.32 -25.95 39.06
C ILE A 409 8.55 -25.86 40.58
N VAL A 410 9.77 -26.24 41.04
CA VAL A 410 10.20 -26.35 42.46
C VAL A 410 11.65 -25.85 42.64
N CYS A 411 11.94 -25.19 43.76
CA CYS A 411 13.27 -24.65 44.13
C CYS A 411 14.02 -25.53 45.18
N PRO A 412 15.37 -25.47 45.26
CA PRO A 412 16.18 -26.27 46.19
C PRO A 412 16.03 -25.83 47.67
N LEU A 413 16.39 -26.69 48.63
CA LEU A 413 16.34 -26.37 50.07
C LEU A 413 17.45 -25.39 50.49
N ILE A 414 17.19 -24.54 51.50
CA ILE A 414 18.16 -23.61 52.11
C ILE A 414 18.31 -23.97 53.60
N GLU A 415 19.55 -23.97 54.11
CA GLU A 415 19.87 -24.12 55.54
C GLU A 415 20.82 -23.01 56.03
N VAL A 416 20.61 -22.55 57.27
CA VAL A 416 21.38 -21.46 57.90
C VAL A 416 21.86 -21.86 59.29
N THR A 417 23.18 -21.84 59.52
CA THR A 417 23.81 -22.17 60.80
C THR A 417 23.45 -21.13 61.88
N ASN A 418 23.21 -21.60 63.11
CA ASN A 418 22.73 -20.77 64.23
C ASN A 418 21.39 -20.04 63.97
N ALA A 419 20.58 -20.52 63.02
CA ALA A 419 19.17 -20.14 62.86
C ALA A 419 18.21 -21.12 63.55
N ASN A 420 16.98 -20.66 63.84
CA ASN A 420 15.91 -21.43 64.46
C ASN A 420 14.55 -21.16 63.75
N PRO A 421 14.01 -22.13 62.99
CA PRO A 421 14.64 -23.38 62.57
C PRO A 421 15.74 -23.15 61.51
N PRO A 422 16.74 -24.05 61.37
CA PRO A 422 17.83 -23.90 60.40
C PRO A 422 17.38 -23.77 58.93
N THR A 423 16.30 -24.47 58.55
CA THR A 423 15.71 -24.43 57.20
C THR A 423 14.79 -23.23 56.96
N GLY A 424 14.59 -22.37 57.95
CA GLY A 424 13.57 -21.31 57.91
C GLY A 424 12.14 -21.85 57.96
N THR A 425 11.18 -20.93 57.95
CA THR A 425 9.73 -21.23 57.92
C THR A 425 9.18 -20.87 56.55
N CYS A 426 8.72 -21.87 55.78
CA CYS A 426 8.26 -21.70 54.41
C CYS A 426 6.73 -21.75 54.27
N THR A 427 6.16 -20.95 53.36
CA THR A 427 4.70 -20.88 53.12
C THR A 427 4.13 -22.08 52.37
N LYS A 428 4.97 -22.88 51.68
CA LYS A 428 4.60 -24.17 51.11
C LYS A 428 5.70 -25.20 51.42
N PRO A 429 5.36 -26.44 51.80
CA PRO A 429 6.34 -27.48 52.08
C PRO A 429 6.96 -28.08 50.81
N ASP A 430 6.33 -27.89 49.65
CA ASP A 430 6.78 -28.45 48.37
C ASP A 430 7.78 -27.56 47.61
N LEU A 431 8.18 -26.42 48.21
CA LEU A 431 9.08 -25.40 47.65
C LEU A 431 8.74 -24.98 46.20
N SER A 432 7.46 -25.10 45.81
CA SER A 432 7.01 -24.78 44.46
C SER A 432 7.07 -23.29 44.13
N TYR A 433 6.98 -22.95 42.84
CA TYR A 433 6.99 -21.55 42.36
C TYR A 433 6.15 -20.59 43.25
N LEU A 434 6.73 -19.41 43.54
CA LEU A 434 6.26 -18.38 44.49
C LEU A 434 6.26 -18.74 45.99
N THR A 435 6.77 -19.90 46.41
CA THR A 435 6.99 -20.20 47.84
C THR A 435 7.91 -19.16 48.47
N THR A 436 7.58 -18.72 49.69
CA THR A 436 8.37 -17.76 50.48
C THR A 436 8.86 -18.42 51.77
N CYS A 437 10.13 -18.26 52.11
CA CYS A 437 10.77 -18.81 53.31
C CYS A 437 11.39 -17.70 54.17
N THR A 438 11.21 -17.78 55.50
CA THR A 438 11.64 -16.74 56.47
C THR A 438 12.61 -17.30 57.52
N PHE A 439 13.69 -16.60 57.82
CA PHE A 439 14.79 -17.06 58.68
C PHE A 439 14.98 -16.16 59.93
N LYS A 440 15.42 -16.75 61.06
CA LYS A 440 15.66 -16.08 62.36
C LYS A 440 16.82 -16.73 63.13
N CYS A 441 17.70 -15.96 63.79
CA CYS A 441 18.82 -16.49 64.59
C CYS A 441 18.44 -16.91 66.03
N TRP A 442 19.28 -17.73 66.67
CA TRP A 442 19.20 -18.00 68.12
C TRP A 442 19.55 -16.78 68.97
N SER A 443 19.06 -16.74 70.22
CA SER A 443 19.28 -15.62 71.14
C SER A 443 20.77 -15.41 71.44
N GLY A 444 21.22 -14.16 71.35
CA GLY A 444 22.64 -13.79 71.46
C GLY A 444 23.37 -13.66 70.13
N TYR A 445 22.70 -13.93 68.99
CA TYR A 445 23.23 -13.79 67.63
C TYR A 445 22.32 -12.93 66.73
N ILE A 446 22.90 -12.18 65.78
CA ILE A 446 22.20 -11.27 64.84
C ILE A 446 22.31 -11.79 63.39
N LEU A 447 21.22 -11.69 62.63
CA LEU A 447 21.11 -12.14 61.24
C LEU A 447 21.68 -11.11 60.25
N GLN A 448 22.62 -11.52 59.41
CA GLN A 448 23.05 -10.79 58.21
C GLN A 448 22.42 -11.43 56.97
N GLY A 449 21.99 -10.63 55.99
CA GLY A 449 21.31 -11.09 54.76
C GLY A 449 19.78 -10.92 54.75
N ASN A 450 19.14 -11.28 53.63
CA ASN A 450 17.69 -11.06 53.43
C ASN A 450 16.82 -11.99 54.31
N PRO A 451 15.96 -11.48 55.21
CA PRO A 451 15.20 -12.33 56.14
C PRO A 451 14.07 -13.15 55.48
N VAL A 452 13.70 -12.84 54.24
CA VAL A 452 12.70 -13.55 53.44
C VAL A 452 13.27 -13.84 52.05
N ARG A 453 13.13 -15.08 51.58
CA ARG A 453 13.54 -15.59 50.25
C ARG A 453 12.29 -16.07 49.49
N GLN A 454 12.20 -15.85 48.16
CA GLN A 454 11.09 -16.36 47.33
C GLN A 454 11.58 -17.22 46.15
N CYS A 455 10.89 -18.34 45.88
CA CYS A 455 11.16 -19.26 44.78
C CYS A 455 10.67 -18.70 43.43
N GLN A 456 11.59 -18.61 42.46
CA GLN A 456 11.41 -17.98 41.15
C GLN A 456 11.24 -19.01 40.01
N GLN A 457 10.91 -18.54 38.81
CA GLN A 457 10.55 -19.42 37.67
C GLN A 457 11.77 -20.10 37.02
N ASP A 458 12.97 -19.59 37.28
CA ASP A 458 14.28 -20.16 36.94
C ASP A 458 14.77 -21.23 37.93
N LYS A 459 13.94 -21.60 38.92
CA LYS A 459 14.26 -22.53 40.03
C LYS A 459 15.24 -21.96 41.08
N THR A 460 15.46 -20.64 41.13
CA THR A 460 16.32 -19.99 42.14
C THR A 460 15.53 -19.24 43.23
N TRP A 461 16.23 -18.79 44.29
CA TRP A 461 15.65 -18.01 45.39
C TRP A 461 16.10 -16.55 45.35
N SER A 462 15.16 -15.61 45.45
CA SER A 462 15.46 -14.17 45.50
C SER A 462 16.24 -13.74 46.76
N GLY A 463 17.16 -12.77 46.64
CA GLY A 463 17.87 -12.13 47.76
C GLY A 463 19.30 -12.64 48.06
N THR A 464 19.98 -12.02 49.02
CA THR A 464 21.36 -12.36 49.45
C THR A 464 21.39 -13.42 50.58
N ILE A 465 22.51 -14.13 50.72
CA ILE A 465 22.69 -15.27 51.66
C ILE A 465 22.66 -14.84 53.14
N ASN A 466 22.24 -15.77 54.02
CA ASN A 466 21.97 -15.51 55.44
C ASN A 466 23.05 -16.10 56.37
N THR A 467 23.50 -15.36 57.40
CA THR A 467 24.44 -15.81 58.47
C THR A 467 24.10 -15.20 59.85
N CYS A 468 24.61 -15.78 60.96
CA CYS A 468 24.29 -15.36 62.34
C CYS A 468 25.54 -15.17 63.24
N GLU A 469 25.74 -13.99 63.86
CA GLU A 469 26.99 -13.58 64.58
C GLU A 469 26.75 -13.01 66.02
N PRO A 470 27.69 -13.13 67.00
CA PRO A 470 27.49 -12.83 68.43
C PRO A 470 27.70 -11.35 68.89
N VAL A 471 27.32 -11.00 70.14
CA VAL A 471 27.13 -9.59 70.62
C VAL A 471 27.87 -9.21 71.94
N MET A 472 28.38 -7.96 72.08
CA MET A 472 29.22 -7.41 73.19
C MET A 472 28.94 -5.91 73.52
N CYS A 473 29.26 -5.38 74.72
CA CYS A 473 29.04 -3.96 75.13
C CYS A 473 30.31 -3.13 75.47
N PRO A 474 30.39 -1.82 75.09
CA PRO A 474 31.53 -0.93 75.35
C PRO A 474 31.53 -0.26 76.74
N LYS A 475 32.64 0.34 77.20
CA LYS A 475 32.76 0.98 78.53
C LYS A 475 32.03 2.34 78.69
N LEU A 476 31.58 2.67 79.90
CA LEU A 476 30.84 3.91 80.21
C LEU A 476 31.75 5.08 80.62
N ASN A 477 31.59 6.26 80.01
CA ASN A 477 32.34 7.49 80.32
C ASN A 477 31.41 8.63 80.81
N SER A 478 31.96 9.64 81.51
CA SER A 478 31.33 10.91 81.96
C SER A 478 30.44 10.90 83.23
N ILE A 479 30.77 10.10 84.25
CA ILE A 479 30.11 10.13 85.58
C ILE A 479 31.18 10.11 86.70
N SER A 480 30.98 10.82 87.81
CA SER A 480 31.93 10.88 88.93
C SER A 480 31.93 9.62 89.81
N LEU A 481 33.11 9.19 90.27
CA LEU A 481 33.30 7.96 91.08
C LEU A 481 32.49 7.92 92.40
N SER A 482 32.09 9.07 92.95
CA SER A 482 31.25 9.15 94.16
C SER A 482 29.77 8.87 93.91
N GLN A 483 29.37 8.55 92.67
CA GLN A 483 27.97 8.38 92.25
C GLN A 483 27.69 7.02 91.57
N VAL A 484 28.61 6.05 91.59
CA VAL A 484 28.40 4.72 90.96
C VAL A 484 28.97 3.54 91.76
N THR A 485 28.38 2.34 91.62
CA THR A 485 28.90 1.08 92.18
C THR A 485 28.48 -0.12 91.31
N PRO A 486 29.34 -1.13 91.07
CA PRO A 486 30.78 -1.23 91.42
C PRO A 486 31.70 -0.50 90.41
N PRO A 487 33.00 -0.30 90.71
CA PRO A 487 33.86 0.60 89.93
C PRO A 487 34.28 0.09 88.54
N GLU A 488 34.20 -1.21 88.25
CA GLU A 488 34.69 -1.76 86.97
C GLU A 488 33.86 -1.31 85.76
N CYS A 489 32.61 -0.88 86.00
CA CYS A 489 31.67 -0.42 84.97
C CYS A 489 32.15 0.77 84.11
N VAL A 490 33.17 1.51 84.58
CA VAL A 490 33.74 2.68 83.89
C VAL A 490 35.19 2.48 83.43
N THR A 491 35.78 1.29 83.66
CA THR A 491 37.21 1.04 83.35
C THR A 491 37.43 0.13 82.13
N GLN A 492 36.55 -0.83 81.84
CA GLN A 492 36.72 -1.81 80.74
C GLN A 492 35.40 -2.23 80.05
N GLU A 493 35.50 -2.90 78.90
CA GLU A 493 34.34 -3.39 78.13
C GLU A 493 33.72 -4.65 78.77
N SER A 494 32.45 -4.93 78.47
CA SER A 494 31.63 -5.91 79.20
C SER A 494 30.80 -6.83 78.30
N ARG A 495 30.68 -8.09 78.73
CA ARG A 495 29.79 -9.10 78.13
C ARG A 495 28.34 -8.88 78.55
N PHE A 496 27.43 -9.44 77.74
CA PHE A 496 25.99 -9.55 77.99
C PHE A 496 25.66 -9.95 79.45
N ASP A 497 24.70 -9.24 80.08
CA ASP A 497 24.16 -9.39 81.47
C ASP A 497 25.01 -8.88 82.67
N THR A 498 25.89 -7.88 82.49
CA THR A 498 26.65 -7.17 83.57
C THR A 498 25.88 -5.95 84.14
N ARG A 499 26.02 -5.48 85.43
CA ARG A 499 25.09 -4.50 86.11
C ARG A 499 25.70 -3.37 87.04
N CYS A 500 25.13 -2.13 87.12
CA CYS A 500 25.67 -0.91 87.86
C CYS A 500 24.62 0.21 88.32
N VAL A 501 24.80 1.05 89.39
CA VAL A 501 23.75 1.94 90.06
C VAL A 501 24.12 3.46 90.39
N PHE A 502 23.18 4.46 90.47
CA PHE A 502 23.36 5.98 90.65
C PHE A 502 22.20 6.81 91.39
N GLU A 503 22.35 8.09 91.90
CA GLU A 503 21.29 8.93 92.64
C GLU A 503 21.33 10.56 92.70
N CYS A 504 20.20 11.35 92.90
CA CYS A 504 20.00 12.88 92.98
C CYS A 504 19.20 13.45 94.25
N PRO A 505 19.20 14.79 94.55
CA PRO A 505 18.55 15.47 95.72
C PRO A 505 17.01 15.79 95.67
N LYS A 506 16.49 16.65 96.60
CA LYS A 506 15.04 16.89 96.86
C LYS A 506 14.53 18.26 96.35
N GLY A 507 13.30 18.32 95.83
CA GLY A 507 12.70 19.54 95.23
C GLY A 507 13.20 19.84 93.81
N TYR A 508 14.28 19.17 93.43
CA TYR A 508 14.88 19.16 92.12
C TYR A 508 14.85 17.72 91.61
N LEU A 509 14.72 17.58 90.30
CA LEU A 509 14.69 16.30 89.60
C LEU A 509 15.92 16.25 88.70
N PHE A 510 16.60 15.09 88.55
CA PHE A 510 17.51 14.87 87.40
C PHE A 510 16.77 15.40 86.16
N LYS A 511 17.32 16.35 85.40
CA LYS A 511 16.58 17.15 84.42
C LYS A 511 15.88 16.25 83.41
N GLY A 512 14.57 16.10 83.58
CA GLY A 512 13.75 15.14 82.84
C GLY A 512 13.72 13.69 83.37
N THR A 513 13.80 13.45 84.68
CA THR A 513 13.36 12.21 85.37
C THR A 513 12.77 12.53 86.75
N ILE A 514 11.61 11.99 87.07
CA ILE A 514 11.03 12.04 88.43
C ILE A 514 11.79 11.20 89.47
N ASP A 515 12.65 10.30 88.99
CA ASP A 515 13.39 9.35 89.81
C ASP A 515 14.56 9.98 90.55
N LYS A 516 14.86 9.43 91.73
CA LYS A 516 16.04 9.82 92.50
C LYS A 516 17.22 8.90 92.25
N SER A 517 17.01 7.60 92.02
CA SER A 517 18.09 6.63 91.76
C SER A 517 17.82 5.69 90.58
N THR A 518 18.86 5.11 89.96
CA THR A 518 18.76 4.30 88.72
C THR A 518 19.82 3.19 88.61
N LEU A 519 19.47 2.07 87.94
CA LEU A 519 20.26 0.84 87.74
C LEU A 519 20.41 0.54 86.23
N ARG A 520 21.54 -0.02 85.82
CA ARG A 520 21.87 -0.36 84.43
C ARG A 520 22.37 -1.80 84.24
N PHE A 521 22.16 -2.37 83.05
CA PHE A 521 22.79 -3.62 82.63
C PHE A 521 23.08 -3.72 81.12
N CYS A 522 24.03 -4.57 80.72
CA CYS A 522 24.44 -4.78 79.31
C CYS A 522 23.47 -5.74 78.58
N GLN A 523 22.94 -5.31 77.45
CA GLN A 523 21.82 -5.92 76.72
C GLN A 523 22.25 -6.77 75.52
N LYS A 524 21.30 -7.55 74.98
CA LYS A 524 21.48 -8.50 73.87
C LYS A 524 21.77 -7.87 72.50
N ASP A 525 21.80 -6.54 72.42
CA ASP A 525 22.10 -5.71 71.25
C ASP A 525 23.48 -5.03 71.34
N GLY A 526 24.21 -5.25 72.44
CA GLY A 526 25.54 -4.68 72.66
C GLY A 526 25.54 -3.30 73.29
N THR A 527 24.42 -2.87 73.88
CA THR A 527 24.28 -1.57 74.54
C THR A 527 24.01 -1.70 76.04
N TRP A 528 24.26 -0.64 76.81
CA TRP A 528 23.85 -0.55 78.23
C TRP A 528 22.48 0.12 78.34
N THR A 529 21.58 -0.43 79.17
CA THR A 529 20.28 0.21 79.46
C THR A 529 20.45 1.62 80.04
N GLY A 530 19.69 2.62 79.52
CA GLY A 530 19.40 3.92 80.16
C GLY A 530 20.24 5.14 79.71
N GLU A 531 19.92 6.34 80.22
CA GLU A 531 20.63 7.63 79.96
C GLU A 531 21.02 8.37 81.27
N HIS A 532 21.94 9.35 81.23
CA HIS A 532 22.46 10.09 82.39
C HIS A 532 22.09 11.58 82.31
N LYS A 533 21.63 12.21 83.41
CA LYS A 533 21.06 13.57 83.43
C LYS A 533 21.47 14.37 84.70
N PRO A 534 21.37 15.73 84.76
CA PRO A 534 21.72 16.58 85.93
C PRO A 534 20.53 17.36 86.55
N CYS A 535 20.42 17.67 87.86
CA CYS A 535 19.14 18.13 88.46
C CYS A 535 18.70 19.63 88.21
N ALA A 536 17.39 19.96 88.11
CA ALA A 536 16.83 21.32 87.80
C ALA A 536 15.38 21.63 88.34
N ASP A 537 14.97 22.92 88.35
CA ASP A 537 13.60 23.45 88.62
C ASP A 537 12.73 23.44 87.34
N SER A 538 11.39 23.29 87.43
CA SER A 538 10.64 22.60 86.36
C SER A 538 9.17 22.93 86.04
N GLU A 539 8.50 23.93 86.62
CA GLU A 539 7.07 24.19 86.33
C GLU A 539 6.78 25.63 85.80
N PRO A 540 6.32 25.79 84.53
CA PRO A 540 6.00 27.08 83.90
C PRO A 540 4.47 27.39 83.83
N PRO A 541 4.09 28.60 83.37
CA PRO A 541 2.70 28.93 83.01
C PRO A 541 2.10 28.05 81.91
N VAL A 542 0.78 28.15 81.71
CA VAL A 542 -0.01 27.29 80.82
C VAL A 542 -0.97 28.13 79.97
N ILE A 543 -0.78 28.18 78.66
CA ILE A 543 -1.70 28.75 77.65
C ILE A 543 -2.22 27.65 76.71
N THR A 544 -3.52 27.68 76.40
CA THR A 544 -4.18 26.72 75.48
C THR A 544 -4.47 27.36 74.13
N CYS A 545 -3.88 26.82 73.06
CA CYS A 545 -4.01 27.30 71.68
C CYS A 545 -5.34 26.90 71.01
N PRO A 546 -5.77 27.64 69.98
CA PRO A 546 -6.54 27.10 68.86
C PRO A 546 -5.79 25.96 68.17
N LYS A 547 -6.49 25.05 67.49
CA LYS A 547 -5.83 24.03 66.68
C LYS A 547 -5.19 24.66 65.44
N ASN A 548 -4.07 24.09 64.98
CA ASN A 548 -3.47 24.44 63.69
C ASN A 548 -4.52 24.38 62.57
N ILE A 549 -4.51 25.38 61.69
CA ILE A 549 -5.44 25.49 60.58
C ILE A 549 -4.67 25.22 59.29
N ARG A 550 -5.03 24.12 58.63
CA ARG A 550 -4.54 23.76 57.30
C ARG A 550 -5.66 24.01 56.30
N ALA A 551 -5.41 24.85 55.33
CA ALA A 551 -6.37 25.22 54.30
C ALA A 551 -5.67 25.24 52.94
N ASN A 552 -6.42 24.90 51.90
CA ASN A 552 -5.92 25.00 50.54
C ASN A 552 -6.01 26.44 50.04
N ASN A 553 -5.22 26.77 49.03
CA ASN A 553 -5.44 27.95 48.20
C ASN A 553 -6.83 27.94 47.54
N SER A 554 -7.31 29.12 47.15
CA SER A 554 -8.55 29.24 46.37
C SER A 554 -8.26 28.90 44.91
N LEU A 555 -9.20 28.26 44.22
CA LEU A 555 -9.00 27.73 42.86
C LEU A 555 -8.37 28.75 41.89
N HIS A 556 -7.20 28.41 41.31
CA HIS A 556 -6.36 29.26 40.46
C HIS A 556 -5.91 30.59 41.10
N GLN A 557 -5.75 30.68 42.43
CA GLN A 557 -5.35 31.89 43.14
C GLN A 557 -4.24 31.62 44.16
N PRO A 558 -3.23 32.51 44.32
CA PRO A 558 -2.10 32.29 45.23
C PRO A 558 -2.41 32.53 46.73
N HIS A 559 -3.68 32.51 47.15
CA HIS A 559 -4.09 32.88 48.52
C HIS A 559 -5.39 32.23 49.04
N ALA A 560 -5.55 32.27 50.36
CA ALA A 560 -6.76 31.90 51.08
C ALA A 560 -7.10 32.94 52.19
N VAL A 561 -8.36 32.96 52.65
CA VAL A 561 -8.83 33.81 53.77
C VAL A 561 -9.07 32.93 54.98
N ILE A 562 -8.40 33.20 56.11
CA ILE A 562 -8.38 32.30 57.26
C ILE A 562 -8.91 33.00 58.52
N THR A 563 -9.74 32.28 59.31
CA THR A 563 -10.38 32.76 60.55
C THR A 563 -10.18 31.77 61.70
N TRP A 564 -10.02 32.29 62.91
CA TRP A 564 -9.85 31.54 64.17
C TRP A 564 -10.39 32.34 65.39
N VAL A 565 -10.42 31.66 66.55
CA VAL A 565 -10.81 32.19 67.87
C VAL A 565 -9.54 32.37 68.74
N GLU A 566 -9.51 33.32 69.68
CA GLU A 566 -8.30 33.64 70.48
C GLU A 566 -8.09 32.72 71.72
N PRO A 567 -6.83 32.48 72.17
CA PRO A 567 -6.48 31.54 73.26
C PRO A 567 -6.69 32.02 74.72
N ALA A 568 -6.66 31.08 75.69
CA ALA A 568 -6.83 31.29 77.15
C ALA A 568 -5.66 30.72 77.99
N HIS A 569 -5.40 31.24 79.21
CA HIS A 569 -4.15 30.97 79.98
C HIS A 569 -4.23 31.04 81.54
N SER A 570 -3.28 30.42 82.28
CA SER A 570 -3.18 30.29 83.77
C SER A 570 -1.77 29.83 84.26
N ASP A 571 -1.39 29.95 85.55
CA ASP A 571 -0.04 29.58 86.07
C ASP A 571 0.02 29.14 87.57
N ASN A 572 1.11 28.47 88.02
CA ASN A 572 1.34 28.05 89.40
C ASN A 572 1.98 29.14 90.31
N SER A 573 2.79 30.07 89.78
CA SER A 573 3.44 31.15 90.55
C SER A 573 2.41 32.17 91.05
N ILE A 574 1.33 32.36 90.29
CA ILE A 574 0.14 33.14 90.66
C ILE A 574 -0.52 32.60 91.95
N GLY A 575 -0.33 31.31 92.26
CA GLY A 575 -0.79 30.70 93.52
C GLY A 575 0.08 31.00 94.74
N ILE A 576 1.28 31.57 94.55
CA ILE A 576 2.26 31.88 95.61
C ILE A 576 2.43 33.41 95.79
N ASP A 577 2.22 34.23 94.76
CA ASP A 577 2.22 35.70 94.81
C ASP A 577 1.07 36.33 93.98
N PRO A 578 0.01 36.91 94.61
CA PRO A 578 -1.18 37.38 93.91
C PRO A 578 -1.05 38.66 93.07
N LEU A 579 0.10 39.35 93.08
CA LEU A 579 0.33 40.59 92.31
C LEU A 579 1.16 40.37 91.03
N ALA A 580 1.26 39.12 90.56
CA ALA A 580 1.92 38.79 89.31
C ALA A 580 1.00 39.02 88.09
N GLU A 581 1.20 40.13 87.36
CA GLU A 581 0.55 40.36 86.06
C GLU A 581 1.19 39.53 84.94
N VAL A 582 0.36 39.12 83.97
CA VAL A 582 0.74 38.26 82.85
C VAL A 582 0.48 38.97 81.53
N THR A 583 1.49 39.08 80.66
CA THR A 583 1.41 39.86 79.41
C THR A 583 1.08 38.98 78.20
N VAL A 584 0.10 39.37 77.36
CA VAL A 584 -0.29 38.64 76.13
C VAL A 584 -0.07 39.49 74.87
N THR A 585 0.58 38.90 73.86
CA THR A 585 0.81 39.54 72.54
C THR A 585 0.66 38.53 71.40
N SER A 586 0.21 38.98 70.21
CA SER A 586 -0.03 38.13 69.02
C SER A 586 0.62 38.69 67.75
N SER A 587 1.07 37.80 66.85
CA SER A 587 1.71 38.16 65.58
C SER A 587 0.75 38.44 64.40
N TYR A 588 -0.50 37.95 64.41
CA TYR A 588 -1.44 38.10 63.28
C TYR A 588 -2.91 38.24 63.75
N LYS A 589 -3.78 38.76 62.86
CA LYS A 589 -5.22 38.95 63.12
C LYS A 589 -6.10 37.95 62.36
N SER A 590 -7.12 37.44 63.04
CA SER A 590 -8.14 36.55 62.47
C SER A 590 -8.95 37.25 61.35
N GLY A 591 -9.20 36.56 60.23
CA GLY A 591 -9.95 37.08 59.08
C GLY A 591 -9.13 37.71 57.96
N GLN A 592 -7.79 37.70 58.08
CA GLN A 592 -6.90 38.27 57.05
C GLN A 592 -6.65 37.30 55.88
N LYS A 593 -6.24 37.85 54.73
CA LYS A 593 -5.73 37.07 53.59
C LYS A 593 -4.31 36.57 53.88
N PHE A 594 -4.08 35.28 53.66
CA PHE A 594 -2.76 34.64 53.71
C PHE A 594 -2.41 34.10 52.32
N LEU A 595 -1.19 34.37 51.85
CA LEU A 595 -0.67 33.76 50.62
C LEU A 595 -0.32 32.29 50.89
N ILE A 596 0.03 31.53 49.86
CA ILE A 596 0.56 30.16 50.02
C ILE A 596 1.83 30.19 50.90
N GLY A 597 1.83 29.39 51.97
CA GLY A 597 2.90 29.30 52.96
C GLY A 597 2.40 29.04 54.38
N THR A 598 3.34 28.71 55.28
CA THR A 598 3.07 28.50 56.71
C THR A 598 3.32 29.78 57.50
N TYR A 599 2.29 30.30 58.15
CA TYR A 599 2.35 31.46 59.03
C TYR A 599 2.16 31.00 60.47
N THR A 600 3.16 31.25 61.31
CA THR A 600 3.08 30.93 62.73
C THR A 600 2.39 32.07 63.47
N VAL A 601 1.13 31.86 63.85
CA VAL A 601 0.38 32.77 64.71
C VAL A 601 0.78 32.47 66.15
N GLN A 602 1.71 33.26 66.68
CA GLN A 602 2.27 33.07 68.01
C GLN A 602 1.61 34.01 69.00
N TYR A 603 0.92 33.45 69.99
CA TYR A 603 0.54 34.13 71.21
C TYR A 603 1.60 33.84 72.28
N THR A 604 2.19 34.88 72.87
CA THR A 604 3.17 34.74 73.97
C THR A 604 2.55 35.21 75.28
N VAL A 605 2.71 34.40 76.33
CA VAL A 605 2.27 34.63 77.71
C VAL A 605 3.51 34.52 78.60
N MET A 606 3.70 35.44 79.55
CA MET A 606 4.93 35.52 80.35
C MET A 606 4.62 35.70 81.84
N ASP A 607 5.23 34.85 82.67
CA ASP A 607 5.19 34.98 84.13
C ASP A 607 6.29 35.91 84.69
N LYS A 608 6.32 36.03 86.02
CA LYS A 608 7.25 36.87 86.78
C LYS A 608 8.64 36.26 87.01
N ALA A 609 8.78 34.93 86.91
CA ALA A 609 10.07 34.22 86.99
C ALA A 609 10.83 34.26 85.65
N GLY A 610 10.21 34.78 84.59
CA GLY A 610 10.73 34.78 83.22
C GLY A 610 10.42 33.48 82.47
N LEU A 611 9.60 32.60 83.06
CA LEU A 611 9.07 31.43 82.40
C LEU A 611 7.95 31.91 81.48
N THR A 612 8.21 31.91 80.18
CA THR A 612 7.16 32.15 79.18
C THR A 612 6.52 30.84 78.80
N ASP A 613 5.20 30.81 78.73
CA ASP A 613 4.52 29.81 77.90
C ASP A 613 3.99 30.48 76.63
N ARG A 614 4.24 29.82 75.51
CA ARG A 614 4.03 30.38 74.18
C ARG A 614 3.19 29.43 73.40
N CYS A 615 1.95 29.83 73.19
CA CYS A 615 1.06 29.08 72.36
C CYS A 615 1.04 29.65 70.95
N SER A 616 1.81 29.02 70.08
CA SER A 616 1.72 29.23 68.64
C SER A 616 0.96 28.10 67.98
N PHE A 617 -0.01 28.46 67.15
CA PHE A 617 -0.59 27.55 66.18
C PHE A 617 -0.21 28.00 64.77
N THR A 618 -0.11 27.06 63.84
CA THR A 618 0.21 27.36 62.45
C THR A 618 -1.06 27.56 61.63
N VAL A 619 -1.05 28.58 60.78
CA VAL A 619 -1.93 28.72 59.63
C VAL A 619 -1.11 28.30 58.41
N GLU A 620 -1.39 27.12 57.88
CA GLU A 620 -0.74 26.60 56.68
C GLU A 620 -1.72 26.73 55.51
N VAL A 621 -1.44 27.69 54.62
CA VAL A 621 -2.09 27.74 53.30
C VAL A 621 -1.24 26.90 52.36
N ILE A 622 -1.67 25.68 52.08
CA ILE A 622 -1.00 24.79 51.14
C ILE A 622 -1.49 25.05 49.72
N ASP A 623 -0.61 24.93 48.75
CA ASP A 623 -1.03 24.73 47.37
C ASP A 623 -1.52 23.30 47.21
N ASN A 624 -2.60 23.10 46.47
CA ASN A 624 -3.13 21.77 46.13
C ASN A 624 -3.39 21.57 44.64
N GLU A 625 -3.00 22.52 43.80
CA GLU A 625 -3.12 22.44 42.35
C GLU A 625 -1.75 22.07 41.76
N ALA A 626 -1.72 21.18 40.76
CA ALA A 626 -0.47 20.85 40.07
C ALA A 626 -0.23 21.82 38.90
N PRO A 627 1.03 22.11 38.54
CA PRO A 627 1.34 22.94 37.38
C PRO A 627 0.72 22.38 36.09
N TYR A 628 0.31 23.24 35.16
CA TYR A 628 -0.27 22.83 33.88
C TYR A 628 0.58 23.31 32.70
N TYR A 629 0.58 22.54 31.60
CA TYR A 629 1.29 22.93 30.38
C TYR A 629 0.40 23.68 29.40
N THR A 630 0.98 24.61 28.64
CA THR A 630 0.28 25.33 27.55
C THR A 630 0.25 24.52 26.25
N SER A 631 1.29 23.73 26.00
CA SER A 631 1.39 22.78 24.88
C SER A 631 2.35 21.64 25.24
N CYS A 632 2.12 20.45 24.69
CA CYS A 632 2.98 19.27 24.85
C CYS A 632 3.35 18.75 23.44
N PRO A 633 4.62 18.38 23.17
CA PRO A 633 5.02 17.84 21.87
C PRO A 633 4.27 16.56 21.49
N GLN A 634 4.13 16.30 20.18
CA GLN A 634 3.56 15.06 19.66
C GLN A 634 4.65 13.98 19.46
N ASP A 635 4.24 12.72 19.28
CA ASP A 635 5.13 11.59 18.99
C ASP A 635 6.00 11.86 17.74
N ILE A 636 7.31 11.61 17.85
CA ILE A 636 8.33 11.91 16.84
C ILE A 636 8.90 10.60 16.28
N LEU A 637 8.72 10.39 14.97
CA LEU A 637 9.29 9.26 14.23
C LEU A 637 10.47 9.72 13.37
N VAL A 638 11.63 9.08 13.52
CA VAL A 638 12.85 9.43 12.76
C VAL A 638 13.47 8.18 12.13
N GLU A 639 13.64 8.18 10.81
CA GLU A 639 14.36 7.10 10.09
C GLU A 639 15.86 7.40 10.00
N VAL A 640 16.71 6.45 10.42
CA VAL A 640 18.16 6.67 10.59
C VAL A 640 19.02 5.65 9.83
N THR A 641 20.08 6.12 9.16
CA THR A 641 21.10 5.31 8.46
C THR A 641 22.34 5.03 9.30
N GLN A 642 22.29 5.36 10.60
CA GLN A 642 23.31 5.06 11.61
C GLN A 642 22.60 4.47 12.82
N SER A 643 23.35 3.88 13.77
CA SER A 643 22.76 3.26 14.98
C SER A 643 22.09 4.26 15.93
N SER A 644 22.28 5.55 15.69
CA SER A 644 21.77 6.65 16.50
C SER A 644 21.55 7.92 15.69
N ALA A 645 20.66 8.80 16.15
CA ALA A 645 20.55 10.19 15.66
C ALA A 645 20.22 11.15 16.80
N ARG A 646 20.57 12.43 16.61
CA ARG A 646 20.12 13.50 17.50
C ARG A 646 18.71 13.92 17.11
N VAL A 647 17.79 13.92 18.08
CA VAL A 647 16.40 14.34 17.86
C VAL A 647 16.13 15.60 18.69
N ASN A 648 15.49 16.59 18.08
CA ASN A 648 15.22 17.88 18.70
C ASN A 648 13.73 18.19 18.69
N TRP A 649 13.24 18.84 19.74
CA TRP A 649 11.85 19.26 19.91
C TRP A 649 11.80 20.51 20.77
N ASP A 650 10.73 21.29 20.64
CA ASP A 650 10.49 22.45 21.47
C ASP A 650 10.05 22.01 22.87
N ARG A 651 10.62 22.63 23.92
CA ARG A 651 10.33 22.23 25.30
C ARG A 651 8.95 22.73 25.72
N PRO A 652 8.10 21.87 26.31
CA PRO A 652 6.80 22.30 26.84
C PRO A 652 6.98 23.34 27.95
N GLU A 653 6.17 24.39 27.90
CA GLU A 653 6.09 25.42 28.95
C GLU A 653 5.03 25.04 29.98
N PHE A 654 5.40 25.11 31.26
CA PHE A 654 4.52 24.85 32.40
C PHE A 654 4.31 26.12 33.21
N LEU A 655 3.07 26.37 33.58
CA LEU A 655 2.63 27.49 34.41
C LEU A 655 1.94 26.98 35.67
N ASP A 656 2.00 27.78 36.72
CA ASP A 656 1.52 27.40 38.04
C ASP A 656 0.85 28.59 38.77
N ASN A 657 -0.13 28.30 39.63
CA ASN A 657 -0.94 29.34 40.28
C ASN A 657 -0.22 30.02 41.45
N SER A 658 0.84 29.41 42.00
CA SER A 658 1.63 29.95 43.12
C SER A 658 2.49 31.16 42.72
N ASN A 659 2.43 31.57 41.44
CA ASN A 659 3.19 32.67 40.83
C ASN A 659 4.73 32.49 40.93
N LYS A 660 5.18 31.24 41.10
CA LYS A 660 6.58 30.79 41.03
C LYS A 660 6.74 29.89 39.81
N THR A 661 7.93 29.85 39.23
CA THR A 661 8.22 28.95 38.10
C THR A 661 8.24 27.50 38.59
N PRO A 662 7.42 26.59 38.05
CA PRO A 662 7.44 25.18 38.45
C PRO A 662 8.77 24.51 38.07
N ILE A 663 9.18 23.52 38.85
CA ILE A 663 10.39 22.73 38.60
C ILE A 663 10.04 21.66 37.55
N VAL A 664 10.41 21.93 36.30
CA VAL A 664 10.22 20.99 35.19
C VAL A 664 11.43 20.08 35.06
N THR A 665 11.20 18.78 35.20
CA THR A 665 12.19 17.73 34.94
C THR A 665 11.78 16.91 33.72
N SER A 666 12.76 16.40 32.98
CA SER A 666 12.54 15.49 31.87
C SER A 666 13.53 14.35 31.95
N ASN A 667 13.11 13.14 31.55
CA ASN A 667 14.00 12.00 31.41
C ASN A 667 14.91 12.09 30.16
N LYS A 668 14.65 13.04 29.24
CA LYS A 668 15.40 13.26 27.99
C LYS A 668 15.49 14.74 27.59
N SER A 669 16.58 15.11 26.92
CA SER A 669 16.84 16.51 26.49
C SER A 669 16.75 16.69 24.97
N PRO A 670 16.22 17.82 24.47
CA PRO A 670 16.27 18.16 23.05
C PRO A 670 17.71 18.19 22.53
N GLY A 671 17.95 17.56 21.37
CA GLY A 671 19.28 17.44 20.76
C GLY A 671 20.15 16.31 21.35
N GLU A 672 19.63 15.54 22.31
CA GLU A 672 20.25 14.31 22.81
C GLU A 672 20.31 13.25 21.71
N THR A 673 21.31 12.38 21.77
CA THR A 673 21.50 11.27 20.83
C THR A 673 20.65 10.08 21.29
N PHE A 674 19.65 9.73 20.49
CA PHE A 674 18.83 8.53 20.68
C PHE A 674 19.41 7.39 19.85
N TYR A 675 19.22 6.16 20.32
CA TYR A 675 19.54 4.94 19.59
C TYR A 675 18.27 4.32 18.99
N ILE A 676 18.41 3.41 18.03
CA ILE A 676 17.29 2.70 17.41
C ILE A 676 16.41 2.02 18.46
N GLY A 677 15.10 2.29 18.43
CA GLY A 677 14.11 1.81 19.39
C GLY A 677 13.05 2.86 19.70
N GLU A 678 12.13 2.52 20.61
CA GLU A 678 11.13 3.43 21.17
C GLU A 678 11.59 3.94 22.54
N VAL A 679 11.69 5.26 22.70
CA VAL A 679 12.00 5.91 23.98
C VAL A 679 10.89 6.89 24.31
N PHE A 680 10.26 6.71 25.47
CA PHE A 680 9.29 7.68 26.00
C PHE A 680 10.02 8.89 26.57
N VAL A 681 9.62 10.08 26.13
CA VAL A 681 10.04 11.36 26.72
C VAL A 681 8.92 11.82 27.63
N ASN A 682 9.19 11.83 28.93
CA ASN A 682 8.22 12.18 29.97
C ASN A 682 8.67 13.47 30.64
N TYR A 683 7.82 14.49 30.58
CA TYR A 683 8.01 15.74 31.32
C TYR A 683 7.19 15.67 32.62
N VAL A 684 7.90 15.80 33.73
CA VAL A 684 7.31 15.85 35.08
C VAL A 684 7.59 17.23 35.64
N SER A 685 6.53 18.00 35.82
CA SER A 685 6.58 19.29 36.50
C SER A 685 6.10 19.12 37.94
N ASN A 686 6.79 19.79 38.86
CA ASN A 686 6.43 19.85 40.27
C ASN A 686 6.42 21.32 40.69
N ASP A 687 5.39 21.75 41.42
CA ASP A 687 5.42 23.05 42.08
C ASP A 687 6.42 23.04 43.27
N GLN A 688 6.46 24.10 44.08
CA GLN A 688 7.24 24.12 45.31
C GLN A 688 6.51 23.54 46.53
N SER A 689 5.30 23.00 46.36
CA SER A 689 4.44 22.44 47.42
C SER A 689 4.35 20.90 47.36
N GLY A 690 4.82 20.29 46.26
CA GLY A 690 4.80 18.84 46.03
C GLY A 690 3.68 18.36 45.11
N ASN A 691 2.94 19.26 44.45
CA ASN A 691 1.91 18.90 43.48
C ASN A 691 2.56 18.62 42.12
N VAL A 692 2.41 17.38 41.65
CA VAL A 692 3.09 16.86 40.46
C VAL A 692 2.12 16.73 39.29
N ASN A 693 2.55 17.17 38.11
CA ASN A 693 1.93 16.85 36.84
C ASN A 693 2.93 16.11 35.94
N ASP A 694 2.62 14.85 35.64
CA ASP A 694 3.37 13.92 34.79
C ASP A 694 2.65 13.59 33.47
N SER A 695 1.57 14.31 33.13
CA SER A 695 0.68 13.94 32.01
C SER A 695 1.20 14.35 30.63
N CYS A 696 2.29 15.12 30.54
CA CYS A 696 2.94 15.44 29.26
C CYS A 696 4.02 14.40 28.93
N ALA A 697 3.64 13.41 28.14
CA ALA A 697 4.53 12.36 27.64
C ALA A 697 4.31 12.13 26.14
N PHE A 698 5.40 11.95 25.40
CA PHE A 698 5.39 11.62 23.97
C PHE A 698 6.52 10.65 23.63
N LYS A 699 6.40 9.94 22.51
CA LYS A 699 7.37 8.93 22.08
C LYS A 699 8.35 9.49 21.08
N VAL A 700 9.63 9.18 21.26
CA VAL A 700 10.65 9.32 20.23
C VAL A 700 11.00 7.92 19.73
N HIS A 701 10.59 7.60 18.50
CA HIS A 701 10.86 6.31 17.85
C HIS A 701 11.93 6.51 16.76
N LEU A 702 13.13 6.02 17.01
CA LEU A 702 14.17 5.93 15.97
C LEU A 702 14.09 4.58 15.30
N LYS A 703 13.72 4.58 14.03
CA LYS A 703 13.67 3.36 13.22
C LYS A 703 14.89 3.30 12.32
N ALA A 704 15.63 2.20 12.41
CA ALA A 704 16.71 1.95 11.46
C ALA A 704 16.14 1.87 10.03
N LYS A 705 16.75 2.60 9.09
CA LYS A 705 16.31 2.59 7.70
C LYS A 705 16.40 1.17 7.15
N ALA A 706 15.25 0.62 6.75
CA ALA A 706 15.16 -0.75 6.33
C ALA A 706 15.98 -0.99 5.05
N CYS A 707 16.75 -2.08 5.02
CA CYS A 707 17.50 -2.50 3.84
C CYS A 707 16.54 -2.70 2.66
N PRO A 708 16.85 -2.16 1.45
CA PRO A 708 16.08 -2.46 0.25
C PRO A 708 15.99 -3.98 0.05
N SER A 709 14.75 -4.48 -0.10
CA SER A 709 14.50 -5.91 -0.27
C SER A 709 14.60 -6.27 -1.74
N TYR A 710 15.64 -7.02 -2.10
CA TYR A 710 15.79 -7.61 -3.44
C TYR A 710 15.20 -9.03 -3.47
N ALA A 711 14.80 -9.50 -4.65
CA ALA A 711 14.27 -10.85 -4.83
C ALA A 711 15.41 -11.90 -4.77
N PRO A 712 15.20 -13.08 -4.19
CA PRO A 712 16.21 -14.15 -4.19
C PRO A 712 16.54 -14.62 -5.63
N PRO A 713 17.79 -15.10 -5.89
CA PRO A 713 18.26 -15.48 -7.23
C PRO A 713 17.32 -16.44 -7.95
N ILE A 714 16.94 -16.15 -9.21
CA ILE A 714 16.17 -17.08 -10.06
C ILE A 714 16.91 -18.43 -10.13
N ASN A 715 16.17 -19.54 -10.02
CA ASN A 715 16.69 -20.91 -9.92
C ASN A 715 17.74 -21.16 -8.79
N GLY A 716 17.85 -20.25 -7.83
CA GLY A 716 18.72 -20.35 -6.65
C GLY A 716 17.99 -20.12 -5.33
N ALA A 717 18.75 -19.73 -4.32
CA ALA A 717 18.30 -19.48 -2.96
C ALA A 717 19.15 -18.36 -2.34
N LEU A 718 18.55 -17.61 -1.42
CA LEU A 718 19.19 -16.59 -0.60
C LEU A 718 19.08 -17.03 0.87
N ALA A 719 20.18 -17.43 1.49
CA ALA A 719 20.23 -17.65 2.93
C ALA A 719 20.52 -16.31 3.62
N CYS A 720 19.74 -15.92 4.62
CA CYS A 720 19.99 -14.72 5.42
C CYS A 720 19.87 -15.02 6.91
N TYR A 721 20.79 -14.44 7.67
CA TYR A 721 20.76 -14.34 9.13
C TYR A 721 20.68 -12.87 9.53
N ALA A 722 19.79 -12.54 10.46
CA ALA A 722 19.64 -11.18 10.99
C ALA A 722 20.54 -11.03 12.22
N THR A 723 21.57 -10.18 12.13
CA THR A 723 22.55 -9.94 13.21
C THR A 723 22.07 -8.92 14.25
N GLY A 724 20.75 -8.70 14.34
CA GLY A 724 20.12 -7.72 15.23
C GLY A 724 19.76 -6.39 14.53
N GLY A 725 18.64 -5.79 14.94
CA GLY A 725 18.10 -4.57 14.33
C GLY A 725 17.64 -4.78 12.88
N SER A 726 17.93 -3.81 11.99
CA SER A 726 17.67 -3.95 10.55
C SER A 726 18.81 -4.64 9.79
N ASN A 727 19.91 -5.01 10.46
CA ASN A 727 21.11 -5.53 9.82
C ASN A 727 20.92 -7.00 9.42
N LYS A 728 21.48 -7.37 8.26
CA LYS A 728 21.33 -8.72 7.69
C LYS A 728 22.63 -9.16 7.04
N VAL A 729 23.02 -10.39 7.29
CA VAL A 729 24.11 -11.09 6.58
C VAL A 729 23.45 -12.15 5.71
N CYS A 730 23.75 -12.17 4.41
CA CYS A 730 23.15 -13.12 3.47
C CYS A 730 24.19 -13.72 2.53
N SER A 731 24.01 -14.97 2.13
CA SER A 731 24.70 -15.57 0.96
C SER A 731 23.68 -16.04 -0.07
N VAL A 732 24.15 -16.24 -1.29
CA VAL A 732 23.38 -16.84 -2.37
C VAL A 732 23.93 -18.22 -2.71
N SER A 733 23.04 -19.14 -3.08
CA SER A 733 23.41 -20.47 -3.60
C SER A 733 22.50 -20.84 -4.79
N CYS A 734 23.02 -21.62 -5.73
CA CYS A 734 22.26 -22.15 -6.85
C CYS A 734 21.81 -23.59 -6.59
N ASN A 735 20.72 -24.04 -7.24
CA ASN A 735 20.50 -25.48 -7.32
C ASN A 735 21.65 -26.13 -8.13
N GLU A 736 22.08 -27.34 -7.77
CA GLU A 736 23.18 -28.10 -8.37
C GLU A 736 23.12 -28.28 -9.90
N LYS A 737 21.97 -28.00 -10.54
CA LYS A 737 21.76 -28.07 -12.00
C LYS A 737 21.94 -26.72 -12.70
N PHE A 738 22.24 -25.67 -11.94
CA PHE A 738 22.38 -24.28 -12.39
C PHE A 738 23.67 -23.70 -11.83
N ASP A 739 24.15 -22.61 -12.43
CA ASP A 739 25.38 -21.94 -12.01
C ASP A 739 25.18 -20.43 -12.04
N PHE A 740 25.98 -19.67 -11.28
CA PHE A 740 25.80 -18.21 -11.25
C PHE A 740 26.15 -17.58 -12.59
N ALA A 741 25.34 -16.59 -13.02
CA ALA A 741 25.65 -15.80 -14.20
C ALA A 741 27.01 -15.07 -14.06
N PHE A 742 27.29 -14.58 -12.85
CA PHE A 742 28.52 -13.89 -12.44
C PHE A 742 28.98 -14.40 -11.08
N SER A 743 30.29 -14.40 -10.79
CA SER A 743 30.80 -14.80 -9.48
C SER A 743 30.12 -13.99 -8.35
N PRO A 744 29.41 -14.64 -7.40
CA PRO A 744 28.83 -13.96 -6.26
C PRO A 744 29.92 -13.56 -5.25
N ALA A 745 29.56 -12.70 -4.30
CA ALA A 745 30.34 -12.52 -3.08
C ALA A 745 30.12 -13.71 -2.13
N PHE A 746 31.07 -13.97 -1.23
CA PHE A 746 30.89 -14.97 -0.16
C PHE A 746 29.72 -14.58 0.76
N SER A 747 29.65 -13.30 1.09
CA SER A 747 28.65 -12.76 2.01
C SER A 747 28.28 -11.33 1.62
N TYR A 748 26.99 -11.03 1.71
CA TYR A 748 26.40 -9.71 1.52
C TYR A 748 25.90 -9.21 2.87
N ILE A 749 26.44 -8.09 3.32
CA ILE A 749 26.13 -7.53 4.63
C ILE A 749 25.35 -6.24 4.43
N CYS A 750 24.07 -6.24 4.76
CA CYS A 750 23.36 -5.00 5.00
C CYS A 750 23.66 -4.50 6.41
N ALA A 751 24.29 -3.34 6.49
CA ALA A 751 24.38 -2.55 7.70
C ALA A 751 23.63 -1.23 7.48
N THR A 752 22.77 -0.87 8.44
CA THR A 752 22.09 0.44 8.56
C THR A 752 21.40 0.96 7.28
N GLY A 753 20.86 0.04 6.47
CA GLY A 753 20.06 0.33 5.28
C GLY A 753 20.82 0.29 3.96
N THR A 754 22.13 0.02 3.97
CA THR A 754 22.96 -0.13 2.77
C THR A 754 23.63 -1.50 2.70
N TRP A 755 23.67 -2.09 1.50
CA TRP A 755 24.27 -3.40 1.26
C TRP A 755 25.75 -3.28 0.86
N GLY A 756 26.64 -3.96 1.59
CA GLY A 756 28.02 -4.26 1.21
C GLY A 756 28.21 -5.73 0.82
N ALA A 757 29.42 -6.09 0.40
CA ALA A 757 29.79 -7.44 -0.02
C ALA A 757 31.22 -7.79 0.44
N ILE A 758 31.48 -9.07 0.72
CA ILE A 758 32.79 -9.64 1.05
C ILE A 758 33.09 -10.79 0.06
N PRO A 759 34.14 -10.71 -0.77
CA PRO A 759 35.05 -9.57 -0.92
C PRO A 759 34.34 -8.32 -1.48
N PRO A 760 34.90 -7.10 -1.29
CA PRO A 760 34.30 -5.87 -1.76
C PRO A 760 34.01 -5.90 -3.27
N SER A 761 32.76 -5.68 -3.63
CA SER A 761 32.30 -5.55 -5.03
C SER A 761 31.95 -4.09 -5.32
N PRO A 762 32.33 -3.53 -6.49
CA PRO A 762 31.97 -2.16 -6.87
C PRO A 762 30.46 -1.97 -7.08
N ARG A 763 29.69 -3.05 -7.28
CA ARG A 763 28.22 -3.04 -7.24
C ARG A 763 27.73 -4.30 -6.52
N PRO A 764 27.47 -4.24 -5.20
CA PRO A 764 27.07 -5.40 -4.42
C PRO A 764 25.62 -5.84 -4.64
N MET A 765 24.77 -4.98 -5.21
CA MET A 765 23.36 -5.27 -5.49
C MET A 765 22.95 -4.90 -6.93
N PRO A 766 21.95 -5.60 -7.52
CA PRO A 766 21.37 -6.86 -7.02
C PRO A 766 22.38 -8.02 -7.08
N TRP A 767 22.20 -9.03 -6.23
CA TRP A 767 23.00 -10.27 -6.28
C TRP A 767 22.70 -11.07 -7.57
N PRO A 768 23.65 -11.86 -8.08
CA PRO A 768 23.52 -12.53 -9.37
C PRO A 768 22.47 -13.66 -9.37
N ASP A 769 21.70 -13.76 -10.46
CA ASP A 769 20.78 -14.85 -10.74
C ASP A 769 21.53 -16.15 -11.15
N CYS A 770 20.92 -17.32 -10.92
CA CYS A 770 21.44 -18.62 -11.36
C CYS A 770 20.90 -18.97 -12.75
N SER A 771 21.80 -19.21 -13.71
CA SER A 771 21.45 -19.55 -15.08
C SER A 771 21.89 -20.96 -15.46
N VAL A 772 21.29 -21.50 -16.53
CA VAL A 772 21.66 -22.81 -17.07
C VAL A 772 23.04 -22.70 -17.71
N ARG A 773 24.00 -23.49 -17.22
CA ARG A 773 25.30 -23.73 -17.85
C ARG A 773 25.45 -25.22 -18.14
N TYR A 774 26.15 -25.54 -19.22
CA TYR A 774 26.37 -26.91 -19.72
C TYR A 774 27.02 -27.84 -18.67
N THR A 775 27.82 -27.26 -17.78
CA THR A 775 28.55 -27.93 -16.70
C THR A 775 28.38 -27.14 -15.40
N PRO A 776 27.40 -27.50 -14.54
CA PRO A 776 27.21 -26.87 -13.24
C PRO A 776 28.46 -26.98 -12.36
N GLY A 777 28.81 -25.89 -11.66
CA GLY A 777 30.03 -25.82 -10.84
C GLY A 777 31.28 -25.35 -11.59
N MET A 778 31.15 -24.74 -12.78
CA MET A 778 32.28 -24.11 -13.47
C MET A 778 32.60 -22.70 -12.94
N ALA A 779 31.65 -21.97 -12.35
CA ALA A 779 31.93 -20.73 -11.60
C ALA A 779 32.53 -21.00 -10.20
N ARG A 780 33.33 -22.07 -10.07
CA ARG A 780 33.94 -22.52 -8.83
C ARG A 780 34.86 -21.45 -8.25
N MET A 781 34.47 -20.87 -7.12
CA MET A 781 35.43 -20.43 -6.12
C MET A 781 36.12 -21.70 -5.60
N ALA A 782 37.28 -22.03 -6.18
CA ALA A 782 37.85 -23.39 -6.18
C ALA A 782 38.08 -24.02 -4.79
N MET A 783 38.14 -23.21 -3.73
CA MET A 783 38.29 -23.69 -2.35
C MET A 783 36.98 -24.23 -1.73
N ILE A 784 35.78 -23.84 -2.19
CA ILE A 784 34.55 -23.98 -1.37
C ILE A 784 33.22 -24.15 -2.15
N PRO A 785 33.14 -25.03 -3.17
CA PRO A 785 31.91 -25.20 -3.95
C PRO A 785 30.68 -25.59 -3.11
N GLN A 786 30.86 -26.37 -2.03
CA GLN A 786 29.75 -26.94 -1.26
C GLN A 786 28.78 -25.90 -0.66
N PHE A 787 29.19 -24.65 -0.46
CA PHE A 787 28.33 -23.61 0.11
C PHE A 787 27.54 -22.80 -0.92
N PHE A 788 27.90 -22.92 -2.19
CA PHE A 788 27.27 -22.19 -3.30
C PHE A 788 26.28 -23.04 -4.09
N TYR A 789 26.17 -24.34 -3.80
CA TYR A 789 25.21 -25.23 -4.46
C TYR A 789 24.44 -26.08 -3.45
N TYR A 790 23.19 -26.40 -3.78
CA TYR A 790 22.34 -27.33 -3.02
C TYR A 790 21.59 -28.28 -3.96
N SER A 791 21.18 -29.42 -3.44
CA SER A 791 20.46 -30.47 -4.18
C SER A 791 18.95 -30.40 -3.94
N GLY A 792 18.14 -30.81 -4.92
CA GLY A 792 16.67 -30.84 -4.80
C GLY A 792 15.96 -29.48 -4.93
N ASP A 793 14.63 -29.47 -4.71
CA ASP A 793 13.81 -28.22 -4.74
C ASP A 793 14.11 -27.40 -3.49
N CYS A 794 14.50 -26.13 -3.64
CA CYS A 794 14.75 -25.21 -2.52
C CYS A 794 13.60 -25.14 -1.51
N ASN A 795 12.36 -25.38 -1.94
CA ASN A 795 11.20 -25.32 -1.04
C ASN A 795 11.00 -26.61 -0.22
N SER A 796 11.75 -27.68 -0.53
CA SER A 796 11.82 -28.88 0.32
C SER A 796 12.60 -28.59 1.59
N LYS A 797 12.17 -29.20 2.70
CA LYS A 797 12.81 -28.94 4.00
C LYS A 797 14.27 -29.43 3.99
N GLU A 798 14.52 -30.54 3.31
CA GLU A 798 15.82 -31.17 3.15
C GLU A 798 16.80 -30.23 2.45
N ALA A 799 16.37 -29.57 1.37
CA ALA A 799 17.16 -28.55 0.69
C ALA A 799 17.33 -27.29 1.54
N GLN A 800 16.29 -26.81 2.24
CA GLN A 800 16.44 -25.64 3.12
C GLN A 800 17.40 -25.90 4.26
N ASP A 801 17.30 -27.05 4.93
CA ASP A 801 18.20 -27.42 6.03
C ASP A 801 19.64 -27.62 5.50
N GLN A 802 19.83 -28.17 4.29
CA GLN A 802 21.12 -28.20 3.60
C GLN A 802 21.66 -26.77 3.33
N ILE A 803 20.86 -25.86 2.76
CA ILE A 803 21.27 -24.47 2.47
C ILE A 803 21.60 -23.72 3.76
N LYS A 804 20.83 -23.92 4.84
CA LYS A 804 21.05 -23.31 6.16
C LYS A 804 22.36 -23.79 6.77
N GLN A 805 22.60 -25.11 6.76
CA GLN A 805 23.84 -25.67 7.29
C GLN A 805 25.04 -25.19 6.46
N ASN A 806 24.94 -25.24 5.12
CA ASN A 806 25.95 -24.73 4.21
C ASN A 806 26.26 -23.23 4.47
N PHE A 807 25.26 -22.42 4.79
CA PHE A 807 25.46 -21.01 5.12
C PHE A 807 26.14 -20.80 6.48
N ILE A 808 25.78 -21.58 7.51
CA ILE A 808 26.43 -21.54 8.83
C ILE A 808 27.88 -22.01 8.72
N ASP A 809 28.12 -23.12 8.03
CA ASP A 809 29.45 -23.66 7.76
C ASP A 809 30.32 -22.67 6.99
N LEU A 810 29.75 -21.90 6.04
CA LEU A 810 30.39 -20.78 5.35
C LEU A 810 30.73 -19.63 6.31
N LEU A 811 29.80 -19.20 7.18
CA LEU A 811 30.05 -18.13 8.16
C LEU A 811 31.07 -18.52 9.24
N ASN A 812 31.21 -19.82 9.52
CA ASN A 812 32.20 -20.37 10.45
C ASN A 812 33.62 -20.49 9.85
N GLN A 813 33.83 -20.12 8.59
CA GLN A 813 35.16 -20.22 7.97
C GLN A 813 36.09 -19.07 8.32
N ALA A 814 37.34 -19.42 8.66
CA ALA A 814 38.36 -18.54 9.22
C ALA A 814 38.81 -17.34 8.34
N PHE A 815 38.34 -17.19 7.10
CA PHE A 815 38.66 -16.05 6.22
C PHE A 815 37.56 -14.97 6.19
N LEU A 816 36.35 -15.26 6.69
CA LEU A 816 35.37 -14.21 6.99
C LEU A 816 35.74 -13.55 8.33
N PRO A 817 35.30 -12.29 8.59
CA PRO A 817 35.58 -11.63 9.86
C PRO A 817 35.12 -12.50 11.03
N GLY A 818 36.08 -12.94 11.84
CA GLY A 818 35.96 -14.10 12.75
C GLY A 818 35.05 -13.93 13.97
N ASP A 819 34.04 -13.07 13.89
CA ASP A 819 33.10 -12.69 14.94
C ASP A 819 31.62 -12.94 14.57
N ILE A 820 31.31 -13.32 13.33
CA ILE A 820 29.90 -13.44 12.88
C ILE A 820 29.15 -14.59 13.56
N CYS A 821 29.82 -15.73 13.79
CA CYS A 821 29.23 -16.95 14.38
C CYS A 821 30.17 -17.58 15.42
N ARG A 822 30.62 -16.78 16.41
CA ARG A 822 31.67 -17.20 17.36
C ARG A 822 31.20 -18.08 18.52
N ASN A 823 29.89 -18.16 18.78
CA ASN A 823 29.27 -19.00 19.81
C ASN A 823 28.04 -19.73 19.22
N ASP A 824 27.92 -21.05 19.47
CA ASP A 824 26.89 -21.93 18.87
C ASP A 824 25.42 -21.56 19.19
N ALA A 825 25.19 -20.64 20.13
CA ALA A 825 23.84 -20.22 20.51
C ALA A 825 23.13 -19.36 19.44
N ASP A 826 23.85 -18.42 18.83
CA ASP A 826 23.24 -17.36 18.02
C ASP A 826 23.10 -17.75 16.53
N CYS A 827 24.06 -18.51 15.99
CA CYS A 827 24.17 -18.84 14.57
C CYS A 827 23.74 -20.29 14.26
N ASN A 828 22.50 -20.63 14.62
CA ASN A 828 21.93 -21.97 14.43
C ASN A 828 20.98 -22.04 13.20
N ILE A 829 20.70 -23.26 12.72
CA ILE A 829 19.83 -23.55 11.55
C ILE A 829 18.43 -22.89 11.67
N GLY A 830 17.93 -22.73 12.90
CA GLY A 830 16.64 -22.09 13.18
C GLY A 830 16.62 -20.59 12.90
N ASN A 831 17.74 -19.90 13.16
CA ASN A 831 17.87 -18.44 13.02
C ASN A 831 18.20 -18.01 11.57
N VAL A 832 18.65 -18.92 10.72
CA VAL A 832 18.85 -18.68 9.29
C VAL A 832 17.54 -18.85 8.53
N VAL A 833 17.14 -17.83 7.77
CA VAL A 833 15.97 -17.86 6.89
C VAL A 833 16.43 -18.00 5.44
N VAL A 834 15.95 -19.04 4.76
CA VAL A 834 16.22 -19.28 3.33
C VAL A 834 15.04 -18.80 2.50
N TYR A 835 15.31 -17.87 1.60
CA TYR A 835 14.36 -17.34 0.64
C TYR A 835 14.64 -17.99 -0.72
N CYS A 836 13.72 -18.82 -1.18
CA CYS A 836 13.89 -19.53 -2.44
C CYS A 836 13.62 -18.62 -3.64
N GLY A 837 14.52 -18.71 -4.62
CA GLY A 837 14.38 -18.11 -5.93
C GLY A 837 13.10 -18.54 -6.63
N ALA A 838 12.62 -17.68 -7.54
CA ALA A 838 11.65 -18.14 -8.53
C ALA A 838 12.33 -19.21 -9.41
N THR A 839 11.97 -20.47 -9.23
CA THR A 839 12.40 -21.54 -10.14
C THR A 839 11.61 -21.50 -11.44
N ASP A 840 12.08 -22.12 -12.51
CA ASP A 840 11.28 -22.28 -13.74
C ASP A 840 10.01 -23.14 -13.49
N ALA A 841 9.98 -23.95 -12.44
CA ALA A 841 8.78 -24.59 -11.93
C ALA A 841 7.83 -23.60 -11.21
N ALA A 842 8.34 -22.60 -10.49
CA ALA A 842 7.55 -21.50 -9.94
C ALA A 842 7.01 -20.55 -11.02
N LYS A 843 7.76 -20.26 -12.09
CA LYS A 843 7.24 -19.59 -13.32
C LYS A 843 6.04 -20.38 -13.90
N ARG A 844 6.06 -21.72 -13.85
CA ARG A 844 4.94 -22.58 -14.28
C ARG A 844 3.76 -22.58 -13.30
N ARG A 845 3.97 -22.51 -11.98
CA ARG A 845 2.89 -22.41 -10.97
C ARG A 845 2.24 -21.01 -10.92
N ARG A 846 3.00 -19.90 -10.96
CA ARG A 846 2.46 -18.52 -10.97
C ARG A 846 1.63 -18.19 -12.20
N ARG A 847 1.77 -18.92 -13.32
CA ARG A 847 0.83 -18.83 -14.47
C ARG A 847 -0.60 -19.31 -14.13
N ARG A 848 -0.83 -19.93 -12.96
CA ARG A 848 -2.13 -20.50 -12.56
C ARG A 848 -2.81 -19.81 -11.36
N SER A 849 -2.16 -18.84 -10.70
CA SER A 849 -2.77 -18.07 -9.60
C SER A 849 -2.29 -16.60 -9.59
N VAL A 850 -3.19 -15.69 -9.98
CA VAL A 850 -3.06 -14.22 -9.93
C VAL A 850 -1.88 -13.62 -10.73
N ARG A 851 -2.20 -12.99 -11.87
CA ARG A 851 -1.36 -11.93 -12.46
C ARG A 851 -1.63 -10.62 -11.72
N GLU A 852 -0.91 -10.38 -10.63
CA GLU A 852 -0.83 -9.03 -10.07
C GLU A 852 0.19 -8.22 -10.87
N VAL A 853 -0.26 -7.11 -11.43
CA VAL A 853 0.60 -6.10 -12.08
C VAL A 853 0.64 -4.90 -11.15
N SER A 854 1.74 -4.75 -10.40
CA SER A 854 1.94 -3.59 -9.52
C SER A 854 2.37 -2.38 -10.34
N ILE A 855 1.43 -1.47 -10.63
CA ILE A 855 1.69 -0.25 -11.39
C ILE A 855 1.85 0.93 -10.43
N LYS A 856 3.03 1.54 -10.40
CA LYS A 856 3.24 2.79 -9.66
C LYS A 856 2.78 3.97 -10.54
N VAL A 857 1.50 4.34 -10.42
CA VAL A 857 0.94 5.49 -11.13
C VAL A 857 1.38 6.78 -10.46
N ASP A 858 2.01 7.65 -11.23
CA ASP A 858 2.67 8.84 -10.74
C ASP A 858 1.96 10.08 -11.32
N TYR A 859 0.99 10.63 -10.57
CA TYR A 859 0.09 11.74 -10.97
C TYR A 859 0.70 13.15 -10.99
N VAL A 860 0.34 13.93 -11.99
CA VAL A 860 0.49 15.40 -12.07
C VAL A 860 -0.89 16.02 -11.88
N ALA A 861 -1.03 17.00 -10.98
CA ALA A 861 -2.29 17.71 -10.81
C ALA A 861 -2.46 18.80 -11.88
N GLN A 862 -3.60 18.79 -12.58
CA GLN A 862 -4.13 19.96 -13.29
C GLN A 862 -5.56 20.24 -12.82
N GLU A 863 -5.66 20.78 -11.61
CA GLU A 863 -6.87 21.50 -11.21
C GLU A 863 -6.74 22.96 -11.65
N LYS A 864 -7.73 23.46 -12.40
CA LYS A 864 -8.03 24.90 -12.36
C LYS A 864 -8.74 25.16 -11.03
N PRO A 865 -8.19 25.99 -10.12
CA PRO A 865 -8.89 26.28 -8.87
C PRO A 865 -10.15 27.09 -9.17
N SER A 866 -11.29 26.59 -8.70
CA SER A 866 -12.48 27.42 -8.54
C SER A 866 -12.19 28.47 -7.45
N ALA A 867 -12.50 29.74 -7.72
CA ALA A 867 -12.30 30.80 -6.75
C ALA A 867 -13.25 30.63 -5.56
N GLY A 868 -12.76 30.12 -4.41
CA GLY A 868 -13.55 30.03 -3.18
C GLY A 868 -13.04 29.14 -2.05
N SER A 869 -12.20 28.12 -2.31
CA SER A 869 -11.75 27.18 -1.25
C SER A 869 -10.40 27.55 -0.63
N GLN A 870 -10.25 27.31 0.67
CA GLN A 870 -9.03 27.61 1.44
C GLN A 870 -7.87 26.67 1.08
N ARG A 871 -6.65 27.21 0.97
CA ARG A 871 -5.43 26.42 0.72
C ARG A 871 -5.00 25.68 1.99
N PRO A 872 -4.66 24.37 1.92
CA PRO A 872 -4.03 23.64 3.02
C PRO A 872 -2.65 24.23 3.34
N GLN A 873 -2.31 24.34 4.63
CA GLN A 873 -1.09 25.03 5.08
C GLN A 873 0.05 24.07 5.49
N THR A 874 -0.20 22.76 5.53
CA THR A 874 0.81 21.73 5.84
C THR A 874 0.68 20.50 4.96
N VAL A 875 1.78 19.75 4.78
CA VAL A 875 1.82 18.54 3.94
C VAL A 875 0.84 17.47 4.45
N SER A 876 0.75 17.27 5.77
CA SER A 876 -0.16 16.30 6.38
C SER A 876 -1.65 16.61 6.12
N GLN A 877 -2.03 17.89 6.07
CA GLN A 877 -3.39 18.29 5.68
C GLN A 877 -3.67 18.04 4.19
N LEU A 878 -2.65 18.24 3.33
CA LEU A 878 -2.74 17.90 1.90
C LEU A 878 -2.88 16.38 1.70
N GLU A 879 -2.14 15.58 2.46
CA GLU A 879 -2.19 14.11 2.44
C GLU A 879 -3.54 13.58 2.95
N GLN A 880 -4.10 14.15 4.02
CA GLN A 880 -5.45 13.77 4.50
C GLN A 880 -6.57 14.15 3.51
N MET A 881 -6.44 15.25 2.76
CA MET A 881 -7.41 15.58 1.70
C MET A 881 -7.24 14.64 0.49
N LEU A 882 -6.00 14.25 0.13
CA LEU A 882 -5.76 13.27 -0.92
C LEU A 882 -6.27 11.86 -0.58
N ASP A 883 -6.07 11.39 0.67
CA ASP A 883 -6.46 10.04 1.07
C ASP A 883 -7.98 9.86 1.17
N ASN A 884 -8.72 10.89 1.57
CA ASN A 884 -10.17 10.84 1.72
C ASN A 884 -10.93 11.09 0.39
N ASP A 885 -10.52 12.09 -0.40
CA ASP A 885 -11.26 12.47 -1.61
C ASP A 885 -10.66 11.89 -2.90
N ALA A 886 -9.32 11.90 -3.06
CA ALA A 886 -8.68 11.52 -4.32
C ALA A 886 -8.41 10.01 -4.45
N ARG A 887 -8.02 9.34 -3.36
CA ARG A 887 -7.61 7.93 -3.38
C ARG A 887 -8.73 6.94 -3.75
N PRO A 888 -10.02 7.12 -3.34
CA PRO A 888 -11.12 6.28 -3.80
C PRO A 888 -11.45 6.48 -5.29
N LEU A 889 -11.35 7.72 -5.79
CA LEU A 889 -11.53 8.04 -7.21
C LEU A 889 -10.38 7.44 -8.06
N LEU A 890 -9.15 7.47 -7.55
CA LEU A 890 -7.98 6.80 -8.13
C LEU A 890 -8.18 5.29 -8.26
N ASP A 891 -8.66 4.62 -7.21
CA ASP A 891 -8.81 3.17 -7.19
C ASP A 891 -9.97 2.69 -8.10
N ALA A 892 -10.95 3.57 -8.38
CA ALA A 892 -11.98 3.38 -9.39
C ALA A 892 -11.46 3.64 -10.83
N GLN A 893 -10.65 4.68 -11.04
CA GLN A 893 -10.07 5.00 -12.36
C GLN A 893 -8.95 4.06 -12.79
N ALA A 894 -8.11 3.59 -11.88
CA ALA A 894 -7.06 2.59 -12.17
C ALA A 894 -7.63 1.23 -12.60
N LYS A 895 -8.87 0.92 -12.20
CA LYS A 895 -9.66 -0.24 -12.66
C LYS A 895 -10.38 0.00 -13.99
N ALA A 896 -10.33 1.23 -14.54
CA ALA A 896 -11.06 1.65 -15.74
C ALA A 896 -10.17 1.98 -16.96
N ILE A 897 -8.83 1.91 -16.84
CA ILE A 897 -7.90 2.15 -17.96
C ILE A 897 -7.52 0.82 -18.64
N ASP A 898 -7.60 0.79 -19.97
CA ASP A 898 -7.14 -0.33 -20.79
C ASP A 898 -5.61 -0.24 -21.05
N TRP A 899 -4.87 -1.22 -20.55
CA TRP A 899 -3.41 -1.34 -20.68
C TRP A 899 -2.93 -1.91 -22.02
N SER A 900 -3.84 -2.07 -23.00
CA SER A 900 -3.55 -2.66 -24.32
C SER A 900 -2.55 -1.91 -25.22
N PRO A 901 -2.36 -0.57 -25.18
CA PRO A 901 -1.38 0.12 -26.04
C PRO A 901 0.07 -0.35 -25.87
N LEU A 902 0.39 -0.99 -24.73
CA LEU A 902 1.70 -1.58 -24.44
C LEU A 902 1.96 -2.94 -25.15
N ARG A 903 1.20 -3.28 -26.19
CA ARG A 903 1.38 -4.51 -26.98
C ARG A 903 1.45 -4.33 -28.50
N SER A 904 1.57 -3.11 -29.02
CA SER A 904 1.74 -2.87 -30.47
C SER A 904 2.63 -1.69 -30.82
N SER A 905 3.85 -1.68 -30.28
CA SER A 905 5.09 -1.54 -31.07
C SER A 905 6.14 -2.40 -30.35
N THR A 906 6.98 -3.18 -31.01
CA THR A 906 7.64 -2.94 -32.29
C THR A 906 7.22 -3.91 -33.40
N ASP A 907 6.41 -3.41 -34.35
CA ASP A 907 6.76 -3.64 -35.75
C ASP A 907 7.86 -2.62 -36.06
N LEU A 908 9.11 -3.06 -36.04
CA LEU A 908 10.17 -2.44 -36.81
C LEU A 908 10.36 -3.36 -38.01
N GLU A 909 9.85 -2.94 -39.18
CA GLU A 909 10.16 -3.61 -40.43
C GLU A 909 11.69 -3.61 -40.63
N TYR A 910 12.25 -4.80 -40.85
CA TYR A 910 13.64 -4.97 -41.25
C TYR A 910 13.71 -5.97 -42.41
N ASP A 911 13.02 -5.63 -43.50
CA ASP A 911 13.19 -6.33 -44.76
C ASP A 911 14.59 -6.06 -45.35
N SER A 912 15.20 -7.11 -45.88
CA SER A 912 16.54 -7.14 -46.51
C SER A 912 17.77 -7.03 -45.60
N TYR A 913 18.03 -8.09 -44.82
CA TYR A 913 19.41 -8.56 -44.60
C TYR A 913 19.51 -10.08 -44.70
N SER A 914 20.26 -10.57 -45.70
CA SER A 914 20.66 -11.98 -45.79
C SER A 914 21.84 -12.22 -44.86
N ILE A 915 21.58 -12.70 -43.63
CA ILE A 915 22.63 -13.04 -42.67
C ILE A 915 22.86 -14.56 -42.66
N THR A 916 23.72 -15.00 -43.58
CA THR A 916 24.37 -16.33 -43.56
C THR A 916 25.56 -16.37 -42.60
N THR A 917 25.57 -15.53 -41.55
CA THR A 917 26.72 -15.31 -40.66
C THR A 917 26.28 -15.11 -39.21
N ALA A 918 26.20 -16.24 -38.49
CA ALA A 918 26.41 -16.39 -37.05
C ALA A 918 25.67 -15.44 -36.07
N GLU A 919 24.55 -15.93 -35.53
CA GLU A 919 24.21 -15.73 -34.12
C GLU A 919 24.09 -17.10 -33.43
N ALA A 920 24.89 -17.32 -32.38
CA ALA A 920 25.04 -18.63 -31.74
C ALA A 920 23.91 -18.91 -30.75
N TYR A 921 22.86 -19.63 -31.15
CA TYR A 921 21.77 -19.97 -30.24
C TYR A 921 22.17 -21.04 -29.21
N CYS A 922 22.30 -20.64 -27.94
CA CYS A 922 22.58 -21.52 -26.81
C CYS A 922 21.28 -22.25 -26.35
N SER A 923 21.15 -23.53 -26.72
CA SER A 923 20.00 -24.43 -26.49
C SER A 923 19.60 -24.63 -25.00
N ASP A 924 18.51 -25.39 -24.75
CA ASP A 924 17.94 -25.57 -23.39
C ASP A 924 18.83 -26.29 -22.36
N ALA A 925 19.98 -26.84 -22.77
CA ALA A 925 20.94 -27.49 -21.87
C ALA A 925 22.23 -26.70 -21.66
N GLY A 926 22.44 -25.61 -22.41
CA GLY A 926 23.80 -25.15 -22.70
C GLY A 926 24.03 -24.94 -24.19
N ALA A 927 25.28 -24.80 -24.59
CA ALA A 927 25.67 -23.49 -25.10
C ALA A 927 27.04 -23.49 -25.83
N VAL A 928 27.26 -22.63 -26.83
CA VAL A 928 28.50 -22.64 -27.67
C VAL A 928 29.33 -21.33 -27.77
N VAL A 929 30.67 -21.48 -27.67
CA VAL A 929 31.78 -20.65 -28.14
C VAL A 929 32.88 -21.62 -28.60
N GLY A 930 33.53 -21.35 -29.74
CA GLY A 930 34.68 -22.11 -30.23
C GLY A 930 35.93 -21.24 -30.34
N LYS A 931 37.09 -21.75 -29.93
CA LYS A 931 38.40 -21.14 -30.15
C LYS A 931 38.92 -21.47 -31.56
N CYS A 932 39.60 -20.51 -32.18
CA CYS A 932 40.51 -20.77 -33.30
C CYS A 932 41.96 -20.72 -32.78
N ASP A 933 42.77 -21.73 -33.10
CA ASP A 933 44.19 -21.77 -32.75
C ASP A 933 45.01 -20.97 -33.78
N SER A 934 45.94 -20.15 -33.30
CA SER A 934 46.45 -18.98 -34.03
C SER A 934 47.65 -19.27 -34.94
N LEU A 935 47.61 -20.33 -35.76
CA LEU A 935 48.77 -20.77 -36.55
C LEU A 935 48.51 -21.22 -38.01
N GLU A 936 47.28 -21.19 -38.52
CA GLU A 936 47.00 -21.53 -39.94
C GLU A 936 46.18 -20.49 -40.74
N THR A 937 45.88 -19.32 -40.18
CA THR A 937 45.18 -18.24 -40.90
C THR A 937 45.80 -16.87 -40.62
N ASP A 938 46.23 -16.16 -41.67
CA ASP A 938 46.79 -14.79 -41.65
C ASP A 938 45.80 -13.75 -41.10
N CYS A 939 45.63 -13.72 -39.77
CA CYS A 939 44.84 -12.74 -39.04
C CYS A 939 45.78 -12.05 -38.03
N ASP A 940 46.49 -11.01 -38.50
CA ASP A 940 47.55 -10.29 -37.75
C ASP A 940 47.04 -9.13 -36.88
N GLY A 941 45.73 -8.89 -36.87
CA GLY A 941 45.07 -7.83 -36.10
C GLY A 941 45.37 -6.39 -36.56
N LEU A 942 46.23 -6.21 -37.57
CA LEU A 942 46.64 -4.92 -38.13
C LEU A 942 46.04 -4.67 -39.51
N SER A 943 46.02 -5.69 -40.36
CA SER A 943 45.52 -5.60 -41.75
C SER A 943 44.04 -5.96 -41.88
N LYS A 944 43.54 -6.85 -41.00
CA LYS A 944 42.11 -7.23 -40.90
C LYS A 944 41.68 -7.35 -39.44
N PRO A 945 40.50 -6.82 -39.05
CA PRO A 945 39.95 -7.05 -37.73
C PRO A 945 39.51 -8.51 -37.58
N HIS A 946 39.69 -9.08 -36.37
CA HIS A 946 39.33 -10.47 -36.05
C HIS A 946 37.86 -10.82 -36.29
N SER A 947 36.97 -9.83 -36.39
CA SER A 947 35.54 -10.00 -36.70
C SER A 947 35.24 -10.57 -38.10
N LEU A 948 36.24 -10.68 -38.99
CA LEU A 948 36.08 -11.17 -40.37
C LEU A 948 36.85 -12.47 -40.68
N CYS A 949 37.48 -13.12 -39.70
CA CYS A 949 38.10 -14.43 -39.88
C CYS A 949 37.04 -15.54 -39.67
N GLN A 950 36.71 -16.31 -40.72
CA GLN A 950 35.66 -17.33 -40.68
C GLN A 950 36.08 -18.59 -39.88
N CYS A 951 35.82 -18.57 -38.57
CA CYS A 951 35.94 -19.74 -37.70
C CYS A 951 34.62 -20.55 -37.69
N ASN A 952 34.49 -21.55 -38.57
CA ASN A 952 33.48 -22.61 -38.49
C ASN A 952 33.81 -23.80 -39.42
N GLN A 953 34.56 -24.80 -38.93
CA GLN A 953 34.57 -26.14 -39.52
C GLN A 953 33.67 -27.09 -38.72
N ALA A 954 33.07 -28.06 -39.42
CA ALA A 954 31.99 -28.92 -38.92
C ALA A 954 32.38 -29.96 -37.84
N SER A 955 33.57 -29.89 -37.25
CA SER A 955 34.06 -30.80 -36.20
C SER A 955 34.48 -30.12 -34.90
N GLY A 956 34.32 -28.80 -34.77
CA GLY A 956 34.67 -28.05 -33.56
C GLY A 956 33.84 -28.49 -32.34
N SER A 957 34.48 -29.08 -31.34
CA SER A 957 33.85 -29.47 -30.08
C SER A 957 33.37 -28.25 -29.28
N ILE A 958 32.09 -28.25 -28.91
CA ILE A 958 31.47 -27.24 -28.05
C ILE A 958 32.11 -27.27 -26.65
N GLU A 959 32.82 -26.21 -26.24
CA GLU A 959 33.43 -26.15 -24.90
C GLU A 959 32.59 -25.39 -23.85
N LYS A 960 31.92 -24.27 -24.19
CA LYS A 960 31.15 -23.42 -23.24
C LYS A 960 30.13 -22.50 -23.94
N CYS A 961 29.08 -22.05 -23.26
CA CYS A 961 28.50 -20.67 -23.30
C CYS A 961 27.60 -20.55 -22.06
N ILE A 962 27.02 -19.38 -21.90
CA ILE A 962 26.50 -18.83 -20.66
C ILE A 962 25.14 -18.22 -21.00
N ARG A 963 24.02 -18.71 -20.45
CA ARG A 963 22.75 -17.97 -20.56
C ARG A 963 22.82 -16.73 -19.68
N CYS A 964 22.83 -15.55 -20.29
CA CYS A 964 22.80 -14.28 -19.57
C CYS A 964 21.40 -13.99 -19.01
N PRO A 965 21.24 -13.53 -17.76
CA PRO A 965 19.94 -13.22 -17.19
C PRO A 965 19.29 -11.99 -17.85
N ALA A 966 17.96 -11.90 -17.82
CA ALA A 966 17.24 -10.71 -18.25
C ALA A 966 17.75 -9.45 -17.52
N GLY A 967 17.88 -8.35 -18.27
CA GLY A 967 18.63 -7.13 -17.93
C GLY A 967 20.06 -7.11 -18.48
N THR A 968 20.58 -8.26 -18.92
CA THR A 968 21.92 -8.41 -19.49
C THR A 968 21.91 -9.16 -20.82
N TYR A 969 22.95 -8.96 -21.62
CA TYR A 969 23.21 -9.64 -22.90
C TYR A 969 24.60 -10.27 -22.91
N TYR A 970 24.86 -11.25 -23.78
CA TYR A 970 26.19 -11.87 -23.90
C TYR A 970 27.11 -11.08 -24.83
N ASP A 971 28.27 -10.63 -24.31
CA ASP A 971 29.33 -10.03 -25.11
C ASP A 971 30.38 -11.11 -25.49
N SER A 972 30.60 -11.24 -26.80
CA SER A 972 31.48 -12.24 -27.40
C SER A 972 32.97 -11.88 -27.37
N LEU A 973 33.34 -10.61 -27.19
CA LEU A 973 34.73 -10.20 -26.98
C LEU A 973 35.18 -10.37 -25.53
N GLN A 974 34.28 -10.20 -24.56
CA GLN A 974 34.57 -10.30 -23.13
C GLN A 974 34.25 -11.68 -22.53
N GLU A 975 33.63 -12.58 -23.30
CA GLU A 975 33.09 -13.89 -22.89
C GLU A 975 32.18 -13.83 -21.65
N LYS A 976 31.45 -12.72 -21.49
CA LYS A 976 30.72 -12.36 -20.27
C LYS A 976 29.42 -11.64 -20.58
N CYS A 977 28.49 -11.68 -19.63
CA CYS A 977 27.24 -10.96 -19.74
C CYS A 977 27.43 -9.46 -19.40
N ILE A 978 26.99 -8.55 -20.26
CA ILE A 978 27.03 -7.09 -20.06
C ILE A 978 25.61 -6.58 -19.79
N ARG A 979 25.48 -5.54 -18.95
CA ARG A 979 24.19 -4.94 -18.56
C ARG A 979 23.66 -4.01 -19.64
N CYS A 980 22.33 -3.95 -19.79
CA CYS A 980 21.67 -2.97 -20.66
C CYS A 980 21.93 -1.52 -20.20
N SER A 981 22.16 -0.61 -21.16
CA SER A 981 22.39 0.82 -20.91
C SER A 981 21.08 1.60 -20.69
N PRO A 982 21.11 2.79 -20.05
CA PRO A 982 19.95 3.66 -19.96
C PRO A 982 19.37 4.00 -21.34
N GLY A 983 18.04 4.03 -21.45
CA GLY A 983 17.31 4.06 -22.72
C GLY A 983 16.93 2.67 -23.23
N THR A 984 17.54 1.58 -22.73
CA THR A 984 17.30 0.20 -23.20
C THR A 984 16.82 -0.74 -22.08
N TYR A 985 16.31 -1.93 -22.44
CA TYR A 985 15.90 -3.02 -21.55
C TYR A 985 16.07 -4.41 -22.21
N GLN A 986 16.16 -5.49 -21.42
CA GLN A 986 16.16 -6.87 -21.95
C GLN A 986 15.32 -7.79 -21.06
N ASN A 987 14.24 -8.34 -21.60
CA ASN A 987 13.24 -9.14 -20.86
C ASN A 987 13.37 -10.65 -21.05
N GLN A 988 14.35 -11.12 -21.82
CA GLN A 988 14.60 -12.55 -22.08
C GLN A 988 16.04 -12.94 -21.72
N GLU A 989 16.20 -14.18 -21.29
CA GLU A 989 17.50 -14.75 -20.90
C GLU A 989 18.25 -15.26 -22.17
N GLY A 990 19.57 -15.10 -22.23
CA GLY A 990 20.42 -15.63 -23.29
C GLY A 990 20.40 -14.83 -24.62
N ARG A 991 20.16 -13.52 -24.57
CA ARG A 991 20.18 -12.63 -25.75
C ARG A 991 21.55 -11.97 -25.95
N PHE A 992 21.83 -11.48 -27.15
CA PHE A 992 23.09 -10.84 -27.56
C PHE A 992 23.04 -9.31 -27.59
N GLU A 993 21.89 -8.71 -27.29
CA GLU A 993 21.69 -7.25 -27.27
C GLU A 993 20.55 -6.85 -26.31
N CYS A 994 20.30 -5.54 -26.18
CA CYS A 994 19.19 -4.96 -25.41
C CYS A 994 18.27 -4.13 -26.32
N TYR A 995 16.98 -4.12 -26.02
CA TYR A 995 15.95 -3.39 -26.79
C TYR A 995 15.82 -1.94 -26.33
N ASP A 996 15.66 -1.01 -27.28
CA ASP A 996 15.34 0.38 -26.97
C ASP A 996 13.93 0.55 -26.36
N CYS A 997 13.79 1.56 -25.49
CA CYS A 997 12.49 2.06 -25.06
C CYS A 997 11.76 2.78 -26.20
N PRO A 998 10.42 2.65 -26.34
CA PRO A 998 9.69 3.33 -27.40
C PRO A 998 9.73 4.86 -27.31
N GLU A 999 9.38 5.49 -28.43
CA GLU A 999 9.33 6.94 -28.58
C GLU A 999 8.60 7.64 -27.42
N GLY A 1000 9.17 8.76 -26.98
CA GLY A 1000 8.67 9.51 -25.82
C GLY A 1000 8.97 8.89 -24.44
N THR A 1001 9.64 7.72 -24.34
CA THR A 1001 9.94 7.06 -23.05
C THR A 1001 11.43 6.85 -22.78
N TRP A 1002 11.82 6.55 -21.53
CA TRP A 1002 13.23 6.37 -21.10
C TRP A 1002 13.40 5.58 -19.79
N THR A 1003 14.55 4.93 -19.55
CA THR A 1003 14.90 4.24 -18.29
C THR A 1003 15.90 5.02 -17.42
N LEU A 1004 15.86 4.80 -16.10
CA LEU A 1004 16.59 5.61 -15.11
C LEU A 1004 17.97 5.02 -14.69
N GLY A 1005 18.40 3.90 -15.27
CA GLY A 1005 19.65 3.22 -14.92
C GLY A 1005 19.93 1.97 -15.75
N ASP A 1006 21.08 1.33 -15.52
CA ASP A 1006 21.51 0.10 -16.20
C ASP A 1006 20.80 -1.17 -15.67
N ASP A 1007 20.89 -2.28 -16.42
CA ASP A 1007 20.30 -3.59 -16.07
C ASP A 1007 18.75 -3.61 -16.04
N SER A 1008 18.11 -2.81 -16.89
CA SER A 1008 16.64 -2.73 -16.99
C SER A 1008 16.05 -4.04 -17.55
N LYS A 1009 15.39 -4.83 -16.69
CA LYS A 1009 14.87 -6.15 -17.07
C LYS A 1009 13.55 -6.15 -17.85
N ASN A 1010 12.75 -5.07 -17.80
CA ASN A 1010 11.40 -5.05 -18.38
C ASN A 1010 11.11 -3.72 -19.08
N PHE A 1011 10.29 -3.78 -20.14
CA PHE A 1011 9.69 -2.63 -20.82
C PHE A 1011 9.10 -1.61 -19.83
N THR A 1012 8.42 -2.07 -18.77
CA THR A 1012 7.71 -1.22 -17.80
C THR A 1012 8.63 -0.27 -17.01
N SER A 1013 9.96 -0.39 -17.16
CA SER A 1013 10.92 0.57 -16.65
C SER A 1013 11.04 1.83 -17.53
N CYS A 1014 10.57 1.80 -18.78
CA CYS A 1014 10.49 2.93 -19.69
C CYS A 1014 9.36 3.89 -19.27
N ARG A 1015 9.71 5.12 -18.84
CA ARG A 1015 8.77 6.15 -18.37
C ARG A 1015 8.71 7.33 -19.34
N ALA A 1016 7.54 7.98 -19.43
CA ALA A 1016 7.34 9.14 -20.31
C ALA A 1016 8.26 10.32 -19.95
N LYS A 1017 8.83 10.94 -20.98
CA LYS A 1017 9.66 12.15 -20.90
C LYS A 1017 8.80 13.38 -20.58
N CYS A 1018 9.29 14.28 -19.73
CA CYS A 1018 8.61 15.55 -19.52
C CYS A 1018 8.64 16.39 -20.80
N ILE A 1019 7.47 16.87 -21.23
CA ILE A 1019 7.29 17.69 -22.43
C ILE A 1019 7.60 19.18 -22.13
N PRO A 1020 7.78 20.04 -23.15
CA PRO A 1020 7.99 21.47 -22.93
C PRO A 1020 6.88 22.08 -22.06
N GLY A 1021 7.27 22.96 -21.14
CA GLY A 1021 6.41 23.56 -20.12
C GLY A 1021 6.24 22.73 -18.85
N TYR A 1022 6.80 21.52 -18.77
CA TYR A 1022 6.69 20.63 -17.61
C TYR A 1022 8.05 20.09 -17.16
N VAL A 1023 8.22 19.88 -15.86
CA VAL A 1023 9.49 19.53 -15.20
C VAL A 1023 9.36 18.42 -14.17
N SER A 1024 10.41 17.62 -13.95
CA SER A 1024 10.47 16.71 -12.79
C SER A 1024 11.87 16.51 -12.23
N PRO A 1025 12.04 16.06 -10.98
CA PRO A 1025 13.35 15.78 -10.40
C PRO A 1025 14.23 14.79 -11.19
N SER A 1026 13.66 14.04 -12.13
CA SER A 1026 14.38 13.08 -12.98
C SER A 1026 14.17 13.29 -14.49
N GLY A 1027 13.49 14.36 -14.92
CA GLY A 1027 13.09 14.59 -16.32
C GLY A 1027 12.03 13.63 -16.88
N LEU A 1028 11.52 12.69 -16.07
CA LEU A 1028 10.51 11.69 -16.45
C LEU A 1028 9.29 11.79 -15.50
N ALA A 1029 8.14 11.29 -15.91
CA ALA A 1029 6.87 11.39 -15.15
C ALA A 1029 7.01 10.97 -13.66
N LYS A 1030 6.43 11.67 -12.67
CA LYS A 1030 5.53 12.88 -12.68
C LYS A 1030 6.18 14.16 -13.21
N CYS A 1031 5.57 14.86 -14.17
CA CYS A 1031 6.06 16.13 -14.71
C CYS A 1031 5.14 17.32 -14.38
N TYR A 1032 5.56 18.25 -13.53
CA TYR A 1032 4.75 19.38 -13.07
C TYR A 1032 4.82 20.58 -14.02
N PRO A 1033 3.72 21.31 -14.28
CA PRO A 1033 3.73 22.48 -15.14
C PRO A 1033 4.52 23.64 -14.51
N CYS A 1034 5.26 24.39 -15.33
CA CYS A 1034 5.92 25.62 -14.91
C CYS A 1034 4.91 26.71 -14.53
N SER A 1035 5.16 27.40 -13.43
CA SER A 1035 4.31 28.48 -12.92
C SER A 1035 4.33 29.73 -13.80
N ASN A 1036 3.29 30.55 -13.74
CA ASN A 1036 3.21 31.83 -14.46
C ASN A 1036 4.48 32.68 -14.29
N GLY A 1037 4.99 33.23 -15.39
CA GLY A 1037 6.27 33.95 -15.43
C GLY A 1037 7.51 33.03 -15.53
N THR A 1038 7.32 31.72 -15.71
CA THR A 1038 8.40 30.75 -15.96
C THR A 1038 8.04 29.80 -17.11
N TYR A 1039 9.04 29.30 -17.84
CA TYR A 1039 8.92 28.41 -19.00
C TYR A 1039 9.97 27.28 -18.92
N ALA A 1040 9.76 26.18 -19.66
CA ALA A 1040 10.76 25.11 -19.79
C ALA A 1040 10.79 24.56 -21.23
N SER A 1041 11.90 24.80 -21.94
CA SER A 1041 12.07 24.44 -23.35
C SER A 1041 12.80 23.11 -23.53
N GLY A 1042 12.16 22.15 -24.21
CA GLY A 1042 12.75 20.86 -24.58
C GLY A 1042 12.08 19.66 -23.91
N LEU A 1043 12.68 18.48 -24.08
CA LEU A 1043 12.25 17.23 -23.45
C LEU A 1043 13.13 16.91 -22.23
N MET A 1044 12.54 16.21 -21.26
CA MET A 1044 13.20 15.77 -20.02
C MET A 1044 13.66 16.89 -19.07
N ASN A 1045 12.95 18.01 -19.07
CA ASN A 1045 13.29 19.16 -18.23
C ASN A 1045 13.25 18.82 -16.73
N THR A 1046 14.25 19.30 -15.98
CA THR A 1046 14.34 19.10 -14.53
C THR A 1046 14.02 20.33 -13.69
N ASN A 1047 13.99 21.53 -14.29
CA ASN A 1047 13.71 22.79 -13.62
C ASN A 1047 13.11 23.83 -14.58
N CYS A 1048 12.39 24.83 -14.05
CA CYS A 1048 11.76 25.91 -14.82
C CYS A 1048 12.67 27.16 -14.88
N THR A 1049 12.63 27.88 -16.00
CA THR A 1049 13.41 29.10 -16.26
C THR A 1049 12.50 30.33 -16.18
N THR A 1050 12.95 31.43 -15.57
CA THR A 1050 12.18 32.68 -15.48
C THR A 1050 12.07 33.42 -16.82
N CYS A 1051 10.91 34.02 -17.10
CA CYS A 1051 10.71 34.90 -18.26
C CYS A 1051 11.67 36.12 -18.22
N PRO A 1052 12.05 36.68 -19.38
CA PRO A 1052 12.84 37.92 -19.47
C PRO A 1052 12.19 39.11 -18.75
N VAL A 1053 13.02 40.04 -18.26
CA VAL A 1053 12.59 41.25 -17.54
C VAL A 1053 11.54 42.03 -18.35
N GLY A 1054 10.42 42.36 -17.72
CA GLY A 1054 9.29 43.05 -18.34
C GLY A 1054 8.25 42.16 -19.04
N THR A 1055 8.53 40.86 -19.18
CA THR A 1055 7.61 39.88 -19.81
C THR A 1055 7.09 38.85 -18.81
N THR A 1056 5.97 38.21 -19.11
CA THR A 1056 5.36 37.19 -18.25
C THR A 1056 4.51 36.21 -19.07
N THR A 1057 3.93 35.20 -18.42
CA THR A 1057 2.94 34.29 -19.00
C THR A 1057 1.64 34.37 -18.19
N ILE A 1058 0.49 34.46 -18.86
CA ILE A 1058 -0.84 34.46 -18.20
C ILE A 1058 -1.30 33.02 -17.89
N LEU A 1059 -0.87 32.06 -18.70
CA LEU A 1059 -1.14 30.64 -18.51
C LEU A 1059 0.09 29.91 -17.94
N PRO A 1060 -0.11 28.89 -17.09
CA PRO A 1060 0.97 28.00 -16.67
C PRO A 1060 1.36 27.04 -17.81
N ALA A 1061 2.49 26.36 -17.64
CA ALA A 1061 3.06 25.38 -18.57
C ALA A 1061 3.59 25.95 -19.91
N ALA A 1062 4.18 27.15 -19.89
CA ALA A 1062 4.79 27.76 -21.07
C ALA A 1062 5.94 26.90 -21.64
N GLY A 1063 5.80 26.47 -22.90
CA GLY A 1063 6.71 25.55 -23.59
C GLY A 1063 8.01 26.18 -24.08
N GLY A 1064 8.06 27.51 -24.19
CA GLY A 1064 9.23 28.23 -24.68
C GLY A 1064 9.27 29.69 -24.25
N ARG A 1065 10.35 30.38 -24.63
CA ARG A 1065 10.60 31.78 -24.29
C ARG A 1065 9.66 32.72 -25.03
N GLU A 1066 9.27 32.32 -26.23
CA GLU A 1066 8.33 32.96 -27.15
C GLU A 1066 6.89 33.08 -26.60
N GLU A 1067 6.55 32.33 -25.55
CA GLU A 1067 5.28 32.49 -24.82
C GLU A 1067 5.36 33.55 -23.71
N CYS A 1068 6.55 34.06 -23.37
CA CYS A 1068 6.72 35.20 -22.46
C CYS A 1068 6.52 36.53 -23.22
N GLY A 1069 5.46 37.27 -22.89
CA GLY A 1069 5.15 38.56 -23.53
C GLY A 1069 4.63 39.62 -22.55
N MET A 1070 4.33 40.82 -23.06
CA MET A 1070 3.58 41.84 -22.31
C MET A 1070 2.09 41.51 -22.33
N LYS A 1071 1.37 41.81 -21.24
CA LYS A 1071 -0.06 41.50 -21.12
C LYS A 1071 -0.90 42.35 -22.08
N CYS A 1072 -1.89 41.76 -22.73
CA CYS A 1072 -2.82 42.50 -23.58
C CYS A 1072 -3.55 43.62 -22.83
N ALA A 1073 -3.64 44.81 -23.44
CA ALA A 1073 -4.38 45.93 -22.89
C ALA A 1073 -5.91 45.70 -22.98
N PRO A 1074 -6.74 46.37 -22.16
CA PRO A 1074 -8.20 46.36 -22.31
C PRO A 1074 -8.62 46.73 -23.73
N GLY A 1075 -9.72 46.15 -24.19
CA GLY A 1075 -10.16 46.20 -25.59
C GLY A 1075 -9.38 45.28 -26.54
N THR A 1076 -8.33 44.59 -26.07
CA THR A 1076 -7.56 43.61 -26.86
C THR A 1076 -7.46 42.25 -26.16
N TYR A 1077 -7.23 41.19 -26.94
CA TYR A 1077 -7.08 39.82 -26.46
C TYR A 1077 -6.05 39.04 -27.30
N SER A 1078 -5.55 37.92 -26.79
CA SER A 1078 -4.78 36.95 -27.56
C SER A 1078 -4.99 35.54 -27.01
N GLY A 1079 -4.64 34.50 -27.79
CA GLY A 1079 -4.86 33.10 -27.37
C GLY A 1079 -4.15 32.69 -26.07
N ASN A 1080 -3.10 33.43 -25.66
CA ASN A 1080 -2.33 33.20 -24.43
C ASN A 1080 -2.32 34.41 -23.46
N GLY A 1081 -3.04 35.50 -23.78
CA GLY A 1081 -3.20 36.69 -22.94
C GLY A 1081 -2.01 37.65 -22.96
N VAL A 1082 -1.01 37.40 -23.79
CA VAL A 1082 0.15 38.29 -24.01
C VAL A 1082 0.32 38.63 -25.49
N GLU A 1083 1.15 39.61 -25.80
CA GLU A 1083 1.41 40.04 -27.18
C GLU A 1083 1.88 38.87 -28.08
N PRO A 1084 1.45 38.82 -29.37
CA PRO A 1084 0.69 39.84 -30.10
C PRO A 1084 -0.82 39.84 -29.79
N CYS A 1085 -1.36 41.03 -29.49
CA CYS A 1085 -2.75 41.22 -29.10
C CYS A 1085 -3.62 41.76 -30.24
N ILE A 1086 -4.85 41.27 -30.33
CA ILE A 1086 -5.84 41.57 -31.36
C ILE A 1086 -6.97 42.40 -30.73
N PRO A 1087 -7.43 43.51 -31.33
CA PRO A 1087 -8.57 44.26 -30.80
C PRO A 1087 -9.88 43.47 -30.88
N CYS A 1088 -10.75 43.62 -29.89
CA CYS A 1088 -12.07 42.99 -29.87
C CYS A 1088 -12.90 43.39 -31.09
N ALA A 1089 -13.61 42.45 -31.70
CA ALA A 1089 -14.43 42.72 -32.87
C ALA A 1089 -15.64 43.61 -32.52
N LYS A 1090 -16.16 44.36 -33.50
CA LYS A 1090 -17.36 45.18 -33.31
C LYS A 1090 -18.54 44.29 -32.86
N GLY A 1091 -19.22 44.69 -31.79
CA GLY A 1091 -20.23 43.86 -31.11
C GLY A 1091 -19.68 43.05 -29.94
N SER A 1092 -18.38 43.17 -29.62
CA SER A 1092 -17.75 42.59 -28.44
C SER A 1092 -16.83 43.59 -27.74
N TYR A 1093 -16.59 43.39 -26.44
CA TYR A 1093 -15.75 44.24 -25.59
C TYR A 1093 -14.93 43.42 -24.59
N GLN A 1094 -13.90 44.02 -23.97
CA GLN A 1094 -13.15 43.35 -22.89
C GLN A 1094 -12.45 44.34 -21.95
N VAL A 1095 -12.75 44.25 -20.65
CA VAL A 1095 -12.22 45.12 -19.58
C VAL A 1095 -10.88 44.65 -19.00
N ALA A 1096 -10.54 43.37 -19.14
CA ALA A 1096 -9.44 42.76 -18.39
C ALA A 1096 -8.08 42.87 -19.09
N ILE A 1097 -7.04 43.24 -18.32
CA ILE A 1097 -5.64 43.18 -18.77
C ILE A 1097 -5.20 41.71 -18.86
N GLY A 1098 -4.71 41.31 -20.04
CA GLY A 1098 -4.24 39.95 -20.34
C GLY A 1098 -5.37 38.98 -20.72
N ALA A 1099 -6.43 39.47 -21.35
CA ALA A 1099 -7.59 38.66 -21.68
C ALA A 1099 -7.36 37.64 -22.81
N LEU A 1100 -8.03 36.49 -22.69
CA LEU A 1100 -7.95 35.37 -23.63
C LEU A 1100 -9.04 35.39 -24.73
N ALA A 1101 -10.09 36.18 -24.53
CA ALA A 1101 -11.23 36.31 -25.45
C ALA A 1101 -12.00 37.61 -25.17
N CYS A 1102 -12.84 38.02 -26.12
CA CYS A 1102 -13.76 39.15 -25.98
C CYS A 1102 -15.16 38.69 -25.57
N ILE A 1103 -15.89 39.57 -24.89
CA ILE A 1103 -17.25 39.35 -24.38
C ILE A 1103 -18.22 39.95 -25.39
N GLU A 1104 -19.15 39.16 -25.92
CA GLU A 1104 -20.17 39.67 -26.84
C GLU A 1104 -21.20 40.56 -26.13
N CYS A 1105 -21.69 41.59 -26.82
CA CYS A 1105 -22.82 42.39 -26.38
C CYS A 1105 -24.09 41.54 -26.36
N THR A 1106 -24.91 41.70 -25.31
CA THR A 1106 -26.23 41.06 -25.22
C THR A 1106 -27.10 41.36 -26.45
N ALA A 1107 -27.90 40.38 -26.88
CA ALA A 1107 -28.77 40.49 -28.06
C ALA A 1107 -29.48 41.85 -28.16
N GLN A 1108 -29.47 42.43 -29.37
CA GLN A 1108 -29.93 43.79 -29.74
C GLN A 1108 -28.97 44.97 -29.43
N LYS A 1109 -27.80 44.74 -28.84
CA LYS A 1109 -26.76 45.78 -28.62
C LYS A 1109 -25.48 45.52 -29.42
N SER A 1110 -24.73 46.58 -29.74
CA SER A 1110 -23.44 46.52 -30.44
C SER A 1110 -22.52 47.65 -29.98
N THR A 1111 -21.21 47.42 -30.05
CA THR A 1111 -20.21 48.50 -29.89
C THR A 1111 -20.15 49.39 -31.14
N TYR A 1112 -19.61 50.59 -31.01
CA TYR A 1112 -19.43 51.52 -32.13
C TYR A 1112 -18.41 51.03 -33.17
N GLY A 1113 -17.30 50.45 -32.71
CA GLY A 1113 -16.21 49.90 -33.50
C GLY A 1113 -15.47 48.76 -32.77
N PRO A 1114 -14.39 48.23 -33.37
CA PRO A 1114 -13.52 47.27 -32.70
C PRO A 1114 -12.68 47.93 -31.60
N GLY A 1115 -12.12 47.13 -30.69
CA GLY A 1115 -11.26 47.59 -29.60
C GLY A 1115 -12.00 48.11 -28.36
N ALA A 1116 -13.30 47.82 -28.21
CA ALA A 1116 -14.08 48.30 -27.07
C ALA A 1116 -13.61 47.66 -25.76
N ASP A 1117 -13.33 48.49 -24.76
CA ASP A 1117 -12.74 48.11 -23.47
C ASP A 1117 -13.75 48.06 -22.32
N ALA A 1118 -15.02 48.41 -22.53
CA ALA A 1118 -16.04 48.48 -21.50
C ALA A 1118 -17.45 48.04 -21.97
N ALA A 1119 -18.29 47.59 -21.03
CA ALA A 1119 -19.61 47.00 -21.29
C ALA A 1119 -20.67 48.03 -21.70
N ASP A 1120 -20.53 49.27 -21.24
CA ASP A 1120 -21.38 50.41 -21.56
C ASP A 1120 -21.21 50.90 -23.01
N MET A 1121 -20.09 50.55 -23.66
CA MET A 1121 -19.89 50.70 -25.10
C MET A 1121 -20.90 49.88 -25.93
N CYS A 1122 -21.54 48.84 -25.35
CA CYS A 1122 -22.62 48.08 -26.00
C CYS A 1122 -23.92 48.89 -26.02
N VAL A 1123 -24.14 49.68 -27.07
CA VAL A 1123 -25.35 50.49 -27.26
C VAL A 1123 -26.42 49.75 -28.07
N GLY A 1124 -27.69 49.97 -27.75
CA GLY A 1124 -28.80 49.45 -28.56
C GLY A 1124 -28.88 50.14 -29.92
N LYS A 1125 -29.39 49.46 -30.95
CA LYS A 1125 -29.78 50.12 -32.20
C LYS A 1125 -30.88 51.15 -31.90
N MET A 1126 -30.57 52.44 -32.02
CA MET A 1126 -31.62 53.46 -32.09
C MET A 1126 -32.40 53.27 -33.40
N ASP A 1127 -33.73 53.25 -33.32
CA ASP A 1127 -34.58 53.26 -34.49
C ASP A 1127 -34.43 54.57 -35.27
N GLN A 1128 -34.64 54.50 -36.59
CA GLN A 1128 -34.63 55.68 -37.46
C GLN A 1128 -35.89 56.52 -37.29
N LEU A 1129 -36.01 57.22 -36.16
CA LEU A 1129 -36.93 58.37 -36.03
C LEU A 1129 -36.54 59.32 -34.88
N ASP A 1130 -35.24 59.60 -34.71
CA ASP A 1130 -34.79 60.95 -34.31
C ASP A 1130 -33.26 61.16 -34.35
N ARG A 1131 -32.79 62.03 -35.25
CA ARG A 1131 -31.91 63.20 -34.97
C ARG A 1131 -31.22 63.75 -36.22
N ALA A 1132 -31.97 64.55 -36.98
CA ALA A 1132 -31.41 65.59 -37.84
C ALA A 1132 -30.94 66.84 -37.03
N VAL A 1133 -30.44 66.67 -35.80
CA VAL A 1133 -30.30 67.76 -34.80
C VAL A 1133 -28.91 67.88 -34.16
N PHE A 1134 -28.02 66.89 -34.33
CA PHE A 1134 -26.64 66.95 -33.79
C PHE A 1134 -25.53 66.98 -34.85
N SER A 1135 -25.78 67.71 -35.95
CA SER A 1135 -24.77 68.05 -36.96
C SER A 1135 -24.55 69.57 -37.07
N ALA A 1136 -24.08 70.23 -36.00
CA ALA A 1136 -23.35 71.52 -36.07
C ALA A 1136 -22.86 72.03 -34.70
N SER A 1137 -21.69 71.58 -34.22
CA SER A 1137 -20.83 72.38 -33.31
C SER A 1137 -19.46 71.71 -33.16
N ARG A 1138 -18.41 72.34 -33.74
CA ARG A 1138 -17.01 71.84 -33.86
C ARG A 1138 -16.90 70.53 -34.69
N MET A 1139 -16.32 70.48 -35.89
CA MET A 1139 -15.61 71.48 -36.71
C MET A 1139 -14.52 72.28 -35.97
N ARG A 1140 -13.47 71.59 -35.52
CA ARG A 1140 -12.09 72.09 -35.43
C ARG A 1140 -11.15 70.87 -35.55
N HIS A 1141 -10.14 70.96 -36.42
CA HIS A 1141 -9.07 69.98 -36.62
C HIS A 1141 -9.49 68.57 -37.08
N CYS A 1142 -9.59 68.39 -38.40
CA CYS A 1142 -8.55 67.71 -39.18
C CYS A 1142 -9.05 67.48 -40.62
N ARG A 1143 -8.78 68.45 -41.50
CA ARG A 1143 -8.90 68.26 -42.94
C ARG A 1143 -7.64 68.84 -43.58
N GLU A 1144 -6.60 68.03 -43.59
CA GLU A 1144 -5.40 68.08 -44.44
C GLU A 1144 -4.51 66.88 -44.09
N TYR A 1145 -3.62 66.51 -45.02
CA TYR A 1145 -2.72 65.35 -45.04
C TYR A 1145 -3.15 64.11 -45.85
N GLU A 1146 -3.79 64.35 -46.99
CA GLU A 1146 -3.11 63.95 -48.24
C GLU A 1146 -2.08 65.05 -48.59
N GLN A 1147 -0.95 64.67 -49.20
CA GLN A 1147 0.16 65.52 -49.66
C GLN A 1147 1.04 66.23 -48.61
N LEU A 1148 2.04 65.52 -48.09
CA LEU A 1148 3.44 65.95 -48.08
C LEU A 1148 4.35 64.71 -47.95
N PHE A 1149 5.38 64.49 -48.75
CA PHE A 1149 5.76 65.12 -50.03
C PHE A 1149 6.60 64.12 -50.83
N LEU A 1150 6.40 64.05 -52.15
CA LEU A 1150 7.41 63.50 -53.05
C LEU A 1150 8.61 64.44 -53.03
N ASN A 1151 9.76 64.00 -52.49
CA ASN A 1151 11.04 63.92 -53.23
C ASN A 1151 12.26 63.82 -52.30
N PHE A 1152 13.35 63.31 -52.88
CA PHE A 1152 14.70 63.14 -52.36
C PHE A 1152 14.90 62.05 -51.29
N SER A 1153 15.98 61.27 -51.32
CA SER A 1153 16.89 60.93 -52.44
C SER A 1153 17.88 59.87 -51.98
N LEU A 1154 18.28 58.98 -52.90
CA LEU A 1154 19.59 58.32 -52.98
C LEU A 1154 20.11 57.47 -51.79
N ASN A 1155 20.85 56.44 -52.20
CA ASN A 1155 21.96 55.79 -51.51
C ASN A 1155 21.69 54.78 -50.37
N CYS A 1156 21.79 53.52 -50.81
CA CYS A 1156 22.95 52.64 -50.55
C CYS A 1156 22.78 51.50 -49.53
N ILE A 1157 22.94 50.29 -50.11
CA ILE A 1157 23.52 49.06 -49.57
C ILE A 1157 22.61 48.30 -48.60
#